data_AF-A0A6P8INT4-F1
#
_entry.id   AF-A0A6P8INT4-F1
#
_cell.length_a   1.000
_cell.length_b   1.000
_cell.length_c   1.000
_cell.angle_alpha   90.00
_cell.angle_beta   90.00
_cell.angle_gamma   90.00
#
_symmetry.space_group_name_H-M   'P 1'
#
loop_
_entity.id
_entity.type
_entity.pdbx_description
1 polymer ?
#
loop_
_entity_poly.entity_id
_entity_poly.type
_entity_poly.pdbx_seq_one_letter_code
_entity_poly.pdbx_strand_id
1 'polypeptide(L)'
;MKMAEVAPPEIQEGDKLRLIQKRLKLLKQEISERSKKNYELERDVRFFDQRIALLINHRIAVEELSDRIGDGDRRVGVIKDELKCQRYGNLFYLLQTEPHYLAQLTRIVVLSEIDSLLQPVMFSLYGNQYEPREEYLLLSMFELVLKYEFEESENFNSLLRANTAISRMMTTYTRRGPGQQYLKLALEEPLHELLSQPDLLLEINPVKVYIEVHGYPKDENTQLTYEKAMDDPEVQLKTKIRIKKLVDIASLFLGIIVSSLNNVPYGIRWLCGAIRTLATEKYPEAQPEQINAMIGGFFLLRFLNPAIVTPTAHMLVEKQPSQNMRRNLTLIAKILQSMANKNIVTSHFKEEYMQPLQPFALEHVDLMQNFLRDLCEVSDFHENLEMEHYLSLSKNIKISITLNEMFKIHELMLQYKDDLALTEDDPLHILLDELGQAELQMSSLDNLTIHLPLTNKWGPSKQVLRTESIESTFSKKIESEAVKEQCRKLLVKMLCLRPCLMLENTLYDAVMKAQDEPSTDWGGLAEYLLHVYQAVEEFHSVLTNDALYYQELKEEAQLKLLKYEKFEMELKSLERVYEALDNHGNFLQEQLNAYKEYLVVVRNRAASIPKIQKRSSFGLSSSQGGPKVVRFSYNQLERDGVIVETNDIPEKRKADISVTVSSPEPGIYTVTLFYKGETSKAYETDLILEELLEKQHLSNPALHLNDFVVVDVKKTLLLLHKYFACN
;
A
#
# COMPACT_ATOMS: atom_id res chain seq x y z
N MET A 1 -38.87 -41.56 28.92
CA MET A 1 -39.06 -41.13 30.32
C MET A 1 -38.25 -39.85 30.50
N LYS A 2 -38.88 -38.77 30.99
CA LYS A 2 -38.42 -37.37 31.11
C LYS A 2 -36.92 -37.06 30.83
N MET A 3 -36.57 -36.66 29.60
CA MET A 3 -35.29 -35.96 29.29
C MET A 3 -35.47 -34.45 29.06
N ALA A 4 -36.65 -33.90 29.36
CA ALA A 4 -37.07 -32.58 28.86
C ALA A 4 -36.87 -31.39 29.82
N GLU A 5 -36.23 -31.53 30.99
CA GLU A 5 -36.24 -30.45 32.01
C GLU A 5 -34.88 -29.98 32.53
N VAL A 6 -33.74 -30.52 32.08
CA VAL A 6 -32.42 -29.96 32.44
C VAL A 6 -31.70 -29.54 31.17
N ALA A 7 -31.79 -28.25 30.84
CA ALA A 7 -30.93 -27.66 29.82
C ALA A 7 -29.47 -27.73 30.31
N PRO A 8 -28.48 -28.01 29.44
CA PRO A 8 -27.08 -27.88 29.81
C PRO A 8 -26.83 -26.46 30.34
N PRO A 9 -26.02 -26.28 31.40
CA PRO A 9 -25.75 -24.95 31.92
C PRO A 9 -25.21 -24.04 30.80
N GLU A 10 -25.88 -22.91 30.58
CA GLU A 10 -25.41 -21.85 29.67
C GLU A 10 -24.18 -21.19 30.30
N ILE A 11 -23.03 -21.83 30.13
CA ILE A 11 -21.76 -21.27 30.58
C ILE A 11 -21.41 -20.12 29.65
N GLN A 12 -21.41 -18.91 30.21
CA GLN A 12 -21.10 -17.66 29.51
C GLN A 12 -19.66 -17.66 28.93
N GLU A 13 -18.74 -18.48 29.45
CA GLU A 13 -17.40 -18.70 28.89
C GLU A 13 -17.34 -19.72 27.73
N GLY A 14 -18.47 -20.35 27.39
CA GLY A 14 -18.63 -21.31 26.31
C GLY A 14 -18.59 -20.65 24.94
N ASP A 15 -17.43 -20.14 24.55
CA ASP A 15 -16.59 -20.78 23.53
C ASP A 15 -15.39 -19.84 23.27
N LYS A 16 -14.38 -19.85 24.16
CA LYS A 16 -13.16 -19.01 24.04
C LYS A 16 -12.54 -19.10 22.64
N LEU A 17 -12.62 -20.27 22.01
CA LEU A 17 -12.21 -20.46 20.62
C LEU A 17 -13.05 -19.63 19.64
N ARG A 18 -14.38 -19.66 19.73
CA ARG A 18 -15.25 -18.80 18.91
C ARG A 18 -15.05 -17.33 19.21
N LEU A 19 -14.79 -16.94 20.47
CA LEU A 19 -14.53 -15.56 20.84
C LEU A 19 -13.24 -15.06 20.19
N ILE A 20 -12.16 -15.84 20.28
CA ILE A 20 -10.89 -15.53 19.60
C ILE A 20 -11.08 -15.51 18.09
N GLN A 21 -11.77 -16.48 17.50
CA GLN A 21 -12.07 -16.48 16.06
C GLN A 21 -12.88 -15.26 15.63
N LYS A 22 -13.87 -14.86 16.43
CA LYS A 22 -14.67 -13.65 16.18
C LYS A 22 -13.79 -12.40 16.29
N ARG A 23 -12.93 -12.30 17.30
CA ARG A 23 -12.00 -11.19 17.47
C ARG A 23 -10.96 -11.14 16.35
N LEU A 24 -10.38 -12.27 15.96
CA LEU A 24 -9.49 -12.40 14.82
C LEU A 24 -10.15 -11.92 13.54
N LYS A 25 -11.40 -12.33 13.28
CA LYS A 25 -12.15 -11.89 12.10
C LYS A 25 -12.36 -10.37 12.10
N LEU A 26 -12.78 -9.80 13.22
CA LEU A 26 -12.96 -8.34 13.36
C LEU A 26 -11.63 -7.60 13.19
N LEU A 27 -10.57 -8.06 13.84
CA LEU A 27 -9.26 -7.43 13.78
C LEU A 27 -8.67 -7.49 12.36
N LYS A 28 -8.86 -8.59 11.63
CA LYS A 28 -8.48 -8.72 10.21
C LYS A 28 -9.21 -7.70 9.33
N GLN A 29 -10.48 -7.43 9.60
CA GLN A 29 -11.25 -6.38 8.92
C GLN A 29 -10.73 -4.98 9.28
N GLU A 30 -10.55 -4.70 10.58
CA GLU A 30 -10.00 -3.44 11.09
C GLU A 30 -8.61 -3.13 10.49
N ILE A 31 -7.73 -4.13 10.40
CA ILE A 31 -6.40 -3.99 9.76
C ILE A 31 -6.53 -3.66 8.28
N SER A 32 -7.45 -4.30 7.56
CA SER A 32 -7.63 -4.08 6.11
C SER A 32 -8.14 -2.65 5.85
N GLU A 33 -9.12 -2.19 6.64
CA GLU A 33 -9.63 -0.83 6.57
C GLU A 33 -8.57 0.21 6.96
N ARG A 34 -7.82 -0.02 8.04
CA ARG A 34 -6.76 0.90 8.48
C ARG A 34 -5.60 0.95 7.49
N SER A 35 -5.21 -0.18 6.90
CA SER A 35 -4.19 -0.23 5.84
C SER A 35 -4.59 0.60 4.63
N LYS A 36 -5.86 0.50 4.18
CA LYS A 36 -6.39 1.35 3.10
C LYS A 36 -6.31 2.83 3.46
N LYS A 37 -6.79 3.21 4.65
CA LYS A 37 -6.74 4.62 5.11
C LYS A 37 -5.30 5.14 5.17
N ASN A 38 -4.37 4.38 5.73
CA ASN A 38 -2.96 4.78 5.81
C ASN A 38 -2.33 4.97 4.43
N TYR A 39 -2.61 4.07 3.49
CA TYR A 39 -2.07 4.19 2.13
C TYR A 39 -2.57 5.46 1.43
N GLU A 40 -3.85 5.81 1.61
CA GLU A 40 -4.41 7.08 1.14
C GLU A 40 -3.72 8.28 1.77
N LEU A 41 -3.55 8.27 3.10
CA LEU A 41 -2.84 9.33 3.82
C LEU A 41 -1.40 9.48 3.32
N GLU A 42 -0.67 8.38 3.09
CA GLU A 42 0.69 8.42 2.53
C GLU A 42 0.71 9.06 1.13
N ARG A 43 -0.27 8.73 0.29
CA ARG A 43 -0.39 9.33 -1.05
C ARG A 43 -0.63 10.83 -0.94
N ASP A 44 -1.50 11.24 -0.04
CA ASP A 44 -1.82 12.65 0.17
C ASP A 44 -0.60 13.39 0.75
N VAL A 45 0.12 12.81 1.70
CA VAL A 45 1.41 13.32 2.21
C VAL A 45 2.42 13.48 1.06
N ARG A 46 2.60 12.48 0.20
CA ARG A 46 3.49 12.56 -0.96
C ARG A 46 3.09 13.67 -1.93
N PHE A 47 1.79 13.86 -2.14
CA PHE A 47 1.26 14.95 -2.97
C PHE A 47 1.60 16.32 -2.38
N PHE A 48 1.42 16.50 -1.06
CA PHE A 48 1.80 17.73 -0.38
C PHE A 48 3.31 17.94 -0.37
N ASP A 49 4.12 16.91 -0.16
CA ASP A 49 5.59 16.99 -0.22
C ASP A 49 6.08 17.51 -1.58
N GLN A 50 5.56 16.93 -2.67
CA GLN A 50 5.90 17.37 -4.03
C GLN A 50 5.47 18.82 -4.27
N ARG A 51 4.26 19.20 -3.87
CA ARG A 51 3.76 20.56 -4.07
C ARG A 51 4.44 21.59 -3.16
N ILE A 52 4.76 21.26 -1.91
CA ILE A 52 5.51 22.14 -1.02
C ILE A 52 6.93 22.33 -1.56
N ALA A 53 7.58 21.29 -2.06
CA ALA A 53 8.87 21.40 -2.73
C ALA A 53 8.80 22.35 -3.94
N LEU A 54 7.73 22.28 -4.73
CA LEU A 54 7.48 23.20 -5.85
C LEU A 54 7.14 24.61 -5.38
N LEU A 55 6.37 24.78 -4.30
CA LEU A 55 6.04 26.08 -3.70
C LEU A 55 7.28 26.81 -3.21
N ILE A 56 8.19 26.09 -2.54
CA ILE A 56 9.49 26.62 -2.09
C ILE A 56 10.32 27.11 -3.28
N ASN A 57 10.26 26.40 -4.41
CA ASN A 57 11.06 26.70 -5.59
C ASN A 57 10.44 27.76 -6.53
N HIS A 58 9.10 27.87 -6.62
CA HIS A 58 8.44 28.64 -7.68
C HIS A 58 7.26 29.55 -7.27
N ARG A 59 6.95 29.74 -5.98
CA ARG A 59 5.88 30.67 -5.50
C ARG A 59 4.55 30.54 -6.29
N ILE A 60 4.00 29.34 -6.31
CA ILE A 60 2.70 29.00 -6.93
C ILE A 60 1.54 29.35 -5.96
N ALA A 61 0.32 29.63 -6.46
CA ALA A 61 -0.86 29.85 -5.60
C ALA A 61 -1.18 28.69 -4.66
N VAL A 62 -1.66 29.08 -3.47
CA VAL A 62 -2.00 28.20 -2.34
C VAL A 62 -3.42 27.60 -2.49
N GLU A 63 -4.22 28.05 -3.45
CA GLU A 63 -5.66 27.77 -3.49
C GLU A 63 -6.01 26.31 -3.84
N GLU A 64 -5.36 25.68 -4.82
CA GLU A 64 -5.61 24.28 -5.17
C GLU A 64 -5.23 23.26 -4.07
N LEU A 65 -4.37 23.65 -3.11
CA LEU A 65 -3.94 22.76 -2.03
C LEU A 65 -5.03 22.58 -0.97
N SER A 66 -5.90 23.59 -0.81
CA SER A 66 -6.94 23.64 0.22
C SER A 66 -8.05 22.60 0.00
N ASP A 67 -8.40 22.31 -1.25
CA ASP A 67 -9.61 21.52 -1.56
C ASP A 67 -9.44 20.01 -1.34
N ARG A 68 -8.19 19.50 -1.30
CA ARG A 68 -7.89 18.10 -0.94
C ARG A 68 -7.68 17.89 0.57
N ILE A 69 -7.75 18.95 1.36
CA ILE A 69 -7.40 18.97 2.79
C ILE A 69 -8.65 18.77 3.71
N GLY A 70 -9.78 18.33 3.15
CA GLY A 70 -11.00 18.02 3.89
C GLY A 70 -10.76 16.99 5.02
N ASP A 71 -11.28 17.31 6.19
CA ASP A 71 -11.04 16.65 7.48
C ASP A 71 -11.62 15.22 7.60
N GLY A 72 -11.17 14.50 8.63
CA GLY A 72 -11.30 13.07 8.90
C GLY A 72 -12.65 12.37 8.62
N ASP A 73 -12.52 11.07 8.32
CA ASP A 73 -13.55 10.10 7.95
C ASP A 73 -14.45 10.53 6.78
N ARG A 74 -14.08 10.07 5.57
CA ARG A 74 -14.96 10.13 4.39
C ARG A 74 -16.31 9.53 4.77
N ARG A 75 -17.35 10.36 4.65
CA ARG A 75 -18.72 9.99 5.00
C ARG A 75 -19.11 8.73 4.23
N VAL A 76 -19.66 7.74 4.93
CA VAL A 76 -20.23 6.56 4.29
C VAL A 76 -21.51 6.98 3.57
N GLY A 77 -21.53 6.75 2.26
CA GLY A 77 -22.61 7.13 1.38
C GLY A 77 -23.34 5.94 0.76
N VAL A 78 -24.43 6.23 0.08
CA VAL A 78 -25.14 5.28 -0.78
C VAL A 78 -25.37 5.98 -2.12
N ILE A 79 -25.15 5.26 -3.23
CA ILE A 79 -25.57 5.72 -4.55
C ILE A 79 -27.08 5.71 -4.56
N LYS A 80 -27.71 6.90 -4.60
CA LYS A 80 -29.17 7.05 -4.58
C LYS A 80 -29.87 6.42 -5.79
N ASP A 81 -29.16 6.33 -6.91
CA ASP A 81 -29.63 5.70 -8.14
C ASP A 81 -29.37 4.18 -8.06
N GLU A 82 -30.45 3.40 -7.88
CA GLU A 82 -30.40 1.94 -7.81
C GLU A 82 -29.87 1.30 -9.09
N LEU A 83 -30.22 1.84 -10.27
CA LEU A 83 -29.78 1.30 -11.56
C LEU A 83 -28.28 1.49 -11.73
N LYS A 84 -27.79 2.69 -11.40
CA LYS A 84 -26.35 3.00 -11.45
C LYS A 84 -25.56 2.16 -10.45
N CYS A 85 -26.07 2.02 -9.23
CA CYS A 85 -25.49 1.14 -8.21
C CYS A 85 -25.38 -0.31 -8.73
N GLN A 86 -26.43 -0.82 -9.37
CA GLN A 86 -26.43 -2.15 -9.97
C GLN A 86 -25.44 -2.28 -11.13
N ARG A 87 -25.35 -1.29 -12.02
CA ARG A 87 -24.41 -1.30 -13.16
C ARG A 87 -22.96 -1.32 -12.71
N TYR A 88 -22.59 -0.47 -11.76
CA TYR A 88 -21.26 -0.52 -11.14
C TYR A 88 -21.03 -1.83 -10.38
N GLY A 89 -22.05 -2.33 -9.67
CA GLY A 89 -22.00 -3.64 -9.00
C GLY A 89 -21.69 -4.79 -9.99
N ASN A 90 -22.25 -4.74 -11.19
CA ASN A 90 -21.98 -5.71 -12.25
C ASN A 90 -20.57 -5.57 -12.84
N LEU A 91 -20.12 -4.34 -13.11
CA LEU A 91 -18.76 -4.07 -13.61
C LEU A 91 -17.72 -4.59 -12.62
N PHE A 92 -17.82 -4.21 -11.36
CA PHE A 92 -16.84 -4.61 -10.34
C PHE A 92 -16.94 -6.09 -9.98
N TYR A 93 -18.12 -6.72 -10.12
CA TYR A 93 -18.22 -8.17 -10.04
C TYR A 93 -17.37 -8.84 -11.13
N LEU A 94 -17.56 -8.43 -12.39
CA LEU A 94 -16.82 -8.98 -13.53
C LEU A 94 -15.31 -8.76 -13.36
N LEU A 95 -14.88 -7.53 -13.06
CA LEU A 95 -13.46 -7.22 -12.86
C LEU A 95 -12.83 -8.01 -11.70
N GLN A 96 -13.60 -8.35 -10.66
CA GLN A 96 -13.12 -9.17 -9.55
C GLN A 96 -12.97 -10.64 -9.96
N THR A 97 -13.98 -11.20 -10.64
CA THR A 97 -14.03 -12.63 -10.98
C THR A 97 -13.18 -13.00 -12.19
N GLU A 98 -12.99 -12.06 -13.11
CA GLU A 98 -12.23 -12.22 -14.35
C GLU A 98 -10.97 -11.34 -14.32
N PRO A 99 -9.90 -11.79 -13.63
CA PRO A 99 -8.70 -10.99 -13.39
C PRO A 99 -7.94 -10.62 -14.68
N HIS A 100 -8.22 -11.30 -15.80
CA HIS A 100 -7.55 -11.05 -17.08
C HIS A 100 -7.79 -9.63 -17.61
N TYR A 101 -8.96 -9.04 -17.38
CA TYR A 101 -9.23 -7.65 -17.78
C TYR A 101 -8.31 -6.66 -17.05
N LEU A 102 -8.17 -6.81 -15.73
CA LEU A 102 -7.30 -5.96 -14.93
C LEU A 102 -5.82 -6.23 -15.23
N ALA A 103 -5.46 -7.48 -15.51
CA ALA A 103 -4.10 -7.84 -15.89
C ALA A 103 -3.68 -7.17 -17.21
N GLN A 104 -4.55 -7.23 -18.22
CA GLN A 104 -4.32 -6.56 -19.50
C GLN A 104 -4.26 -5.04 -19.34
N LEU A 105 -5.16 -4.45 -18.53
CA LEU A 105 -5.11 -3.02 -18.24
C LEU A 105 -3.79 -2.62 -17.54
N THR A 106 -3.32 -3.44 -16.58
CA THR A 106 -2.04 -3.21 -15.88
C THR A 106 -0.85 -3.25 -16.83
N ARG A 107 -0.93 -4.02 -17.91
CA ARG A 107 0.09 -4.11 -18.96
C ARG A 107 0.19 -2.83 -19.80
N ILE A 108 -0.94 -2.21 -20.12
CA ILE A 108 -1.02 -1.10 -21.09
C ILE A 108 -1.03 0.29 -20.46
N VAL A 109 -1.40 0.40 -19.18
CA VAL A 109 -1.46 1.69 -18.47
C VAL A 109 -0.08 2.34 -18.32
N VAL A 110 -0.02 3.66 -18.52
CA VAL A 110 1.22 4.43 -18.34
C VAL A 110 1.65 4.53 -16.87
N LEU A 111 2.97 4.68 -16.64
CA LEU A 111 3.55 4.71 -15.30
C LEU A 111 3.02 5.82 -14.38
N SER A 112 2.49 6.93 -14.91
CA SER A 112 1.89 8.01 -14.11
C SER A 112 0.50 7.64 -13.58
N GLU A 113 -0.22 6.76 -14.26
CA GLU A 113 -1.58 6.35 -13.93
C GLU A 113 -1.62 5.08 -13.07
N ILE A 114 -0.51 4.36 -12.99
CA ILE A 114 -0.47 3.04 -12.39
C ILE A 114 -0.93 2.99 -10.93
N ASP A 115 -0.55 3.98 -10.12
CA ASP A 115 -0.96 4.00 -8.71
C ASP A 115 -2.47 4.24 -8.59
N SER A 116 -3.08 4.91 -9.58
CA SER A 116 -4.53 5.13 -9.67
C SER A 116 -5.29 3.86 -10.00
N LEU A 117 -4.65 2.87 -10.64
CA LEU A 117 -5.21 1.54 -10.89
C LEU A 117 -4.92 0.59 -9.73
N LEU A 118 -3.64 0.46 -9.35
CA LEU A 118 -3.20 -0.54 -8.38
C LEU A 118 -3.77 -0.29 -6.99
N GLN A 119 -3.93 0.96 -6.56
CA GLN A 119 -4.47 1.24 -5.23
C GLN A 119 -5.91 0.71 -5.07
N PRO A 120 -6.89 1.07 -5.91
CA PRO A 120 -8.22 0.49 -5.87
C PRO A 120 -8.23 -1.03 -6.01
N VAL A 121 -7.41 -1.60 -6.92
CA VAL A 121 -7.36 -3.05 -7.14
C VAL A 121 -6.89 -3.77 -5.87
N MET A 122 -5.80 -3.31 -5.25
CA MET A 122 -5.15 -3.99 -4.12
C MET A 122 -5.86 -3.78 -2.78
N PHE A 123 -6.48 -2.62 -2.57
CA PHE A 123 -7.04 -2.22 -1.26
C PHE A 123 -8.57 -2.07 -1.25
N SER A 124 -9.23 -2.03 -2.41
CA SER A 124 -10.70 -1.89 -2.49
C SER A 124 -11.35 -3.11 -3.13
N LEU A 125 -10.86 -3.58 -4.28
CA LEU A 125 -11.43 -4.72 -5.01
C LEU A 125 -11.00 -6.07 -4.42
N TYR A 126 -9.71 -6.19 -4.06
CA TYR A 126 -9.11 -7.32 -3.35
C TYR A 126 -8.63 -6.88 -1.96
N GLY A 127 -9.34 -5.94 -1.34
CA GLY A 127 -8.92 -5.29 -0.10
C GLY A 127 -8.94 -6.18 1.13
N ASN A 128 -9.75 -7.24 1.15
CA ASN A 128 -9.83 -8.18 2.27
C ASN A 128 -8.71 -9.21 2.19
N GLN A 129 -7.51 -8.77 2.58
CA GLN A 129 -6.25 -9.51 2.50
C GLN A 129 -6.14 -10.80 3.33
N TYR A 130 -7.20 -11.16 4.06
CA TYR A 130 -7.26 -12.39 4.84
C TYR A 130 -8.36 -13.34 4.36
N GLU A 131 -9.18 -12.95 3.38
CA GLU A 131 -10.17 -13.83 2.76
C GLU A 131 -9.48 -14.65 1.65
N PRO A 132 -9.48 -15.99 1.73
CA PRO A 132 -8.80 -16.83 0.75
C PRO A 132 -9.23 -16.58 -0.70
N ARG A 133 -10.52 -16.27 -0.93
CA ARG A 133 -11.04 -15.96 -2.27
C ARG A 133 -10.40 -14.72 -2.88
N GLU A 134 -10.37 -13.61 -2.16
CA GLU A 134 -9.82 -12.35 -2.70
C GLU A 134 -8.32 -12.47 -2.91
N GLU A 135 -7.64 -13.15 -2.00
CA GLU A 135 -6.23 -13.47 -2.12
C GLU A 135 -5.94 -14.32 -3.36
N TYR A 136 -6.75 -15.35 -3.60
CA TYR A 136 -6.67 -16.17 -4.81
C TYR A 136 -6.85 -15.33 -6.06
N LEU A 137 -7.94 -14.58 -6.19
CA LEU A 137 -8.23 -13.81 -7.40
C LEU A 137 -7.12 -12.77 -7.67
N LEU A 138 -6.57 -12.18 -6.61
CA LEU A 138 -5.44 -11.26 -6.74
C LEU A 138 -4.17 -11.98 -7.22
N LEU A 139 -3.82 -13.14 -6.67
CA LEU A 139 -2.67 -13.92 -7.11
C LEU A 139 -2.84 -14.44 -8.55
N SER A 140 -4.05 -14.80 -8.97
CA SER A 140 -4.36 -15.12 -10.38
C SER A 140 -4.10 -13.92 -11.30
N MET A 141 -4.47 -12.70 -10.86
CA MET A 141 -4.12 -11.48 -11.60
C MET A 141 -2.60 -11.30 -11.67
N PHE A 142 -1.87 -11.50 -10.57
CA PHE A 142 -0.40 -11.48 -10.57
C PHE A 142 0.20 -12.47 -11.56
N GLU A 143 -0.34 -13.69 -11.64
CA GLU A 143 0.12 -14.71 -12.58
C GLU A 143 0.05 -14.22 -14.03
N LEU A 144 -1.09 -13.64 -14.40
CA LEU A 144 -1.34 -13.14 -15.76
C LEU A 144 -0.42 -11.95 -16.08
N VAL A 145 -0.30 -10.99 -15.16
CA VAL A 145 0.60 -9.83 -15.36
C VAL A 145 2.06 -10.28 -15.45
N LEU A 146 2.48 -11.24 -14.62
CA LEU A 146 3.82 -11.82 -14.71
C LEU A 146 4.03 -12.52 -16.05
N LYS A 147 3.08 -13.32 -16.53
CA LYS A 147 3.17 -13.97 -17.85
C LYS A 147 3.39 -12.95 -18.96
N TYR A 148 2.62 -11.86 -18.98
CA TYR A 148 2.81 -10.78 -19.96
C TYR A 148 4.19 -10.12 -19.86
N GLU A 149 4.62 -9.73 -18.66
CA GLU A 149 5.96 -9.12 -18.46
C GLU A 149 7.06 -10.08 -18.92
N PHE A 150 6.94 -11.37 -18.59
CA PHE A 150 7.87 -12.38 -19.05
C PHE A 150 7.84 -12.46 -20.56
N GLU A 151 6.71 -12.66 -21.22
CA GLU A 151 6.56 -12.75 -22.69
C GLU A 151 7.19 -11.57 -23.43
N GLU A 152 6.95 -10.34 -22.97
CA GLU A 152 7.44 -9.11 -23.61
C GLU A 152 8.93 -8.83 -23.38
N SER A 153 9.52 -9.39 -22.31
CA SER A 153 10.91 -9.12 -21.97
C SER A 153 11.91 -9.73 -22.95
N GLU A 154 12.77 -8.93 -23.57
CA GLU A 154 13.84 -9.45 -24.44
C GLU A 154 15.12 -9.80 -23.66
N ASN A 155 15.34 -9.12 -22.52
CA ASN A 155 16.58 -9.19 -21.77
C ASN A 155 16.35 -9.72 -20.34
N PHE A 156 16.91 -10.90 -20.07
CA PHE A 156 16.93 -11.52 -18.73
C PHE A 156 17.49 -10.56 -17.65
N ASN A 157 18.54 -9.80 -17.97
CA ASN A 157 19.22 -8.93 -17.01
C ASN A 157 18.42 -7.67 -16.61
N SER A 158 17.41 -7.27 -17.38
CA SER A 158 16.56 -6.11 -17.05
C SER A 158 15.20 -6.51 -16.47
N LEU A 159 14.79 -7.76 -16.72
CA LEU A 159 13.51 -8.30 -16.29
C LEU A 159 13.35 -8.20 -14.76
N LEU A 160 12.20 -7.68 -14.33
CA LEU A 160 11.88 -7.41 -12.93
C LEU A 160 12.92 -6.55 -12.19
N ARG A 161 13.84 -5.85 -12.87
CA ARG A 161 14.75 -4.87 -12.25
C ARG A 161 14.30 -3.44 -12.50
N ALA A 162 13.63 -3.19 -13.61
CA ALA A 162 13.02 -1.90 -13.90
C ALA A 162 11.82 -1.61 -12.98
N ASN A 163 11.45 -0.32 -12.88
CA ASN A 163 10.20 0.09 -12.26
C ASN A 163 9.07 -0.08 -13.29
N THR A 164 8.62 -1.32 -13.44
CA THR A 164 7.47 -1.70 -14.27
C THR A 164 6.21 -1.86 -13.43
N ALA A 165 5.08 -2.11 -14.09
CA ALA A 165 3.81 -2.22 -13.43
C ALA A 165 3.75 -3.36 -12.40
N ILE A 166 4.22 -4.53 -12.82
CA ILE A 166 4.32 -5.69 -11.95
C ILE A 166 5.26 -5.47 -10.77
N SER A 167 6.38 -4.76 -10.98
CA SER A 167 7.33 -4.48 -9.89
C SER A 167 6.71 -3.60 -8.79
N ARG A 168 5.90 -2.61 -9.17
CA ARG A 168 5.13 -1.78 -8.22
C ARG A 168 4.01 -2.56 -7.56
N MET A 169 3.33 -3.42 -8.32
CA MET A 169 2.27 -4.29 -7.80
C MET A 169 2.82 -5.23 -6.73
N MET A 170 3.96 -5.87 -6.99
CA MET A 170 4.65 -6.74 -6.04
C MET A 170 5.11 -5.98 -4.78
N THR A 171 5.72 -4.80 -4.91
CA THR A 171 6.10 -3.98 -3.75
C THR A 171 4.88 -3.49 -2.94
N THR A 172 3.75 -3.23 -3.60
CA THR A 172 2.51 -2.84 -2.91
C THR A 172 1.88 -4.04 -2.20
N TYR A 173 1.94 -5.22 -2.81
CA TYR A 173 1.45 -6.47 -2.21
C TYR A 173 2.17 -6.81 -0.91
N THR A 174 3.50 -6.66 -0.86
CA THR A 174 4.27 -6.97 0.35
C THR A 174 4.03 -6.00 1.51
N ARG A 175 3.41 -4.84 1.24
CA ARG A 175 2.96 -3.87 2.27
C ARG A 175 1.60 -4.23 2.89
N ARG A 176 0.90 -5.23 2.37
CA ARG A 176 -0.34 -5.75 2.96
C ARG A 176 -0.05 -6.41 4.31
N GLY A 177 -1.10 -6.57 5.11
CA GLY A 177 -1.04 -7.07 6.49
C GLY A 177 -0.17 -8.32 6.69
N PRO A 178 -0.29 -9.38 5.86
CA PRO A 178 0.56 -10.56 5.98
C PRO A 178 2.06 -10.27 5.80
N GLY A 179 2.42 -9.42 4.83
CA GLY A 179 3.82 -9.02 4.62
C GLY A 179 4.35 -8.18 5.78
N GLN A 180 3.54 -7.23 6.27
CA GLN A 180 3.86 -6.42 7.45
C GLN A 180 4.05 -7.27 8.72
N GLN A 181 3.19 -8.28 8.91
CA GLN A 181 3.28 -9.22 10.04
C GLN A 181 4.61 -9.98 10.02
N TYR A 182 5.04 -10.44 8.84
CA TYR A 182 6.34 -11.09 8.68
C TYR A 182 7.51 -10.15 8.94
N LEU A 183 7.47 -8.91 8.43
CA LEU A 183 8.53 -7.93 8.70
C LEU A 183 8.69 -7.65 10.20
N LYS A 184 7.59 -7.52 10.93
CA LYS A 184 7.64 -7.35 12.39
C LYS A 184 8.27 -8.57 13.06
N LEU A 185 7.79 -9.77 12.73
CA LEU A 185 8.31 -11.01 13.30
C LEU A 185 9.82 -11.19 13.05
N ALA A 186 10.30 -10.87 11.83
CA ALA A 186 11.67 -11.12 11.43
C ALA A 186 12.65 -9.98 11.79
N LEU A 187 12.20 -8.72 11.79
CA LEU A 187 13.10 -7.57 11.85
C LEU A 187 12.92 -6.68 13.08
N GLU A 188 11.78 -6.69 13.78
CA GLU A 188 11.50 -5.76 14.90
C GLU A 188 12.54 -5.90 16.01
N GLU A 189 12.76 -7.12 16.53
CA GLU A 189 13.75 -7.39 17.58
C GLU A 189 15.20 -7.06 17.20
N PRO A 190 15.78 -7.58 16.09
CA PRO A 190 17.17 -7.27 15.73
C PRO A 190 17.38 -5.79 15.40
N LEU A 191 16.37 -5.09 14.87
CA LEU A 191 16.44 -3.65 14.69
C LEU A 191 16.46 -2.90 16.02
N HIS A 192 15.62 -3.30 16.99
CA HIS A 192 15.63 -2.70 18.33
C HIS A 192 16.97 -2.90 19.05
N GLU A 193 17.56 -4.10 18.97
CA GLU A 193 18.87 -4.37 19.54
C GLU A 193 19.93 -3.44 18.93
N LEU A 194 19.95 -3.30 17.61
CA LEU A 194 20.90 -2.44 16.91
C LEU A 194 20.69 -0.95 17.23
N LEU A 195 19.42 -0.50 17.28
CA LEU A 195 19.06 0.89 17.55
C LEU A 195 19.29 1.31 19.00
N SER A 196 19.39 0.35 19.93
CA SER A 196 19.75 0.62 21.32
C SER A 196 21.18 1.15 21.50
N GLN A 197 22.02 1.09 20.45
CA GLN A 197 23.40 1.56 20.43
C GLN A 197 23.53 2.87 19.62
N PRO A 198 23.19 4.05 20.19
CA PRO A 198 23.11 5.31 19.44
C PRO A 198 24.45 5.79 18.88
N ASP A 199 25.56 5.47 19.55
CA ASP A 199 26.92 5.88 19.17
C ASP A 199 27.60 4.89 18.21
N LEU A 200 26.91 3.83 17.79
CA LEU A 200 27.47 2.82 16.91
C LEU A 200 27.74 3.42 15.52
N LEU A 201 29.01 3.42 15.11
CA LEU A 201 29.45 3.87 13.80
C LEU A 201 30.21 2.75 13.09
N LEU A 202 29.63 2.24 12.00
CA LEU A 202 30.18 1.16 11.17
C LEU A 202 30.64 1.67 9.80
N GLU A 203 31.01 2.96 9.67
CA GLU A 203 31.56 3.47 8.41
C GLU A 203 32.93 2.83 8.16
N ILE A 204 33.04 2.13 7.04
CA ILE A 204 34.22 1.37 6.60
C ILE A 204 34.90 1.97 5.38
N ASN A 205 34.36 3.07 4.81
CA ASN A 205 35.03 3.77 3.71
C ASN A 205 36.29 4.49 4.25
N PRO A 206 37.51 4.10 3.80
CA PRO A 206 38.76 4.64 4.34
C PRO A 206 38.84 6.16 4.29
N VAL A 207 38.35 6.80 3.21
CA VAL A 207 38.38 8.26 3.05
C VAL A 207 37.54 8.94 4.13
N LYS A 208 36.36 8.40 4.44
CA LYS A 208 35.49 8.95 5.48
C LYS A 208 36.03 8.69 6.88
N VAL A 209 36.60 7.51 7.11
CA VAL A 209 37.24 7.17 8.38
C VAL A 209 38.48 8.06 8.60
N TYR A 210 39.25 8.36 7.56
CA TYR A 210 40.37 9.30 7.64
C TYR A 210 39.91 10.69 8.05
N ILE A 211 38.84 11.22 7.43
CA ILE A 211 38.26 12.53 7.79
C ILE A 211 37.74 12.54 9.23
N GLU A 212 37.19 11.43 9.71
CA GLU A 212 36.74 11.29 11.11
C GLU A 212 37.91 11.35 12.10
N VAL A 213 39.03 10.71 11.78
CA VAL A 213 40.21 10.61 12.67
C VAL A 213 41.04 11.90 12.66
N HIS A 214 41.35 12.40 11.46
CA HIS A 214 42.32 13.48 11.27
C HIS A 214 41.69 14.84 10.91
N GLY A 215 40.38 14.87 10.63
CA GLY A 215 39.70 16.02 10.06
C GLY A 215 39.92 16.16 8.55
N TYR A 216 39.36 17.23 7.96
CA TYR A 216 39.66 17.55 6.56
C TYR A 216 41.12 17.98 6.41
N PRO A 217 41.83 17.54 5.36
CA PRO A 217 43.18 17.99 5.09
C PRO A 217 43.21 19.52 4.99
N LYS A 218 44.11 20.15 5.74
CA LYS A 218 44.20 21.62 5.83
C LYS A 218 44.80 22.26 4.58
N ASP A 219 45.51 21.48 3.76
CA ASP A 219 46.09 21.93 2.49
C ASP A 219 45.16 21.62 1.32
N GLU A 220 44.65 22.66 0.65
CA GLU A 220 43.80 22.54 -0.56
C GLU A 220 44.50 21.80 -1.72
N ASN A 221 45.85 21.75 -1.73
CA ASN A 221 46.64 21.03 -2.73
C ASN A 221 46.80 19.53 -2.44
N THR A 222 46.45 19.05 -1.24
CA THR A 222 46.57 17.63 -0.89
C THR A 222 45.23 16.93 -1.12
N GLN A 223 45.00 16.43 -2.34
CA GLN A 223 43.85 15.57 -2.60
C GLN A 223 44.00 14.27 -1.78
N LEU A 224 43.04 14.05 -0.86
CA LEU A 224 42.88 12.81 -0.11
C LEU A 224 42.39 11.73 -1.07
N THR A 225 43.27 10.78 -1.40
CA THR A 225 42.94 9.62 -2.24
C THR A 225 42.58 8.41 -1.38
N TYR A 226 41.86 7.46 -1.97
CA TYR A 226 41.50 6.20 -1.30
C TYR A 226 42.72 5.44 -0.78
N GLU A 227 43.77 5.33 -1.60
CA GLU A 227 45.04 4.67 -1.26
C GLU A 227 45.71 5.31 -0.04
N LYS A 228 45.85 6.64 -0.03
CA LYS A 228 46.44 7.37 1.11
C LYS A 228 45.64 7.20 2.40
N ALA A 229 44.31 7.17 2.30
CA ALA A 229 43.47 6.94 3.47
C ALA A 229 43.57 5.50 3.97
N MET A 230 43.73 4.54 3.06
CA MET A 230 43.88 3.12 3.37
C MET A 230 45.26 2.78 3.92
N ASP A 231 46.30 3.53 3.59
CA ASP A 231 47.66 3.33 4.11
C ASP A 231 47.86 3.86 5.54
N ASP A 232 46.91 4.67 6.05
CA ASP A 232 46.98 5.21 7.41
C ASP A 232 46.74 4.09 8.47
N PRO A 233 47.70 3.86 9.41
CA PRO A 233 47.59 2.77 10.37
C PRO A 233 46.39 2.87 11.33
N GLU A 234 45.99 4.08 11.70
CA GLU A 234 44.86 4.29 12.61
C GLU A 234 43.52 4.04 11.89
N VAL A 235 43.43 4.49 10.63
CA VAL A 235 42.29 4.20 9.75
C VAL A 235 42.16 2.70 9.50
N GLN A 236 43.25 1.98 9.22
CA GLN A 236 43.24 0.53 9.04
C GLN A 236 42.72 -0.19 10.30
N LEU A 237 43.22 0.18 11.47
CA LEU A 237 42.83 -0.44 12.74
C LEU A 237 41.34 -0.22 13.03
N LYS A 238 40.85 1.03 12.92
CA LYS A 238 39.43 1.37 13.10
C LYS A 238 38.54 0.64 12.10
N THR A 239 38.94 0.61 10.83
CA THR A 239 38.19 -0.05 9.75
C THR A 239 38.08 -1.54 10.01
N LYS A 240 39.18 -2.20 10.42
CA LYS A 240 39.18 -3.64 10.75
C LYS A 240 38.24 -3.99 11.91
N ILE A 241 38.21 -3.17 12.97
CA ILE A 241 37.28 -3.36 14.11
C ILE A 241 35.83 -3.22 13.64
N ARG A 242 35.54 -2.19 12.83
CA ARG A 242 34.20 -1.94 12.28
C ARG A 242 33.74 -3.06 11.34
N ILE A 243 34.63 -3.56 10.47
CA ILE A 243 34.34 -4.71 9.60
C ILE A 243 33.94 -5.93 10.43
N LYS A 244 34.70 -6.25 11.48
CA LYS A 244 34.36 -7.39 12.36
C LYS A 244 32.96 -7.25 12.95
N LYS A 245 32.66 -6.08 13.53
CA LYS A 245 31.33 -5.81 14.12
C LYS A 245 30.21 -5.85 13.07
N LEU A 246 30.47 -5.34 11.87
CA LEU A 246 29.52 -5.37 10.76
C LEU A 246 29.24 -6.81 10.28
N VAL A 247 30.26 -7.67 10.23
CA VAL A 247 30.12 -9.10 9.95
C VAL A 247 29.28 -9.79 11.02
N ASP A 248 29.55 -9.54 12.31
CA ASP A 248 28.78 -10.12 13.42
C ASP A 248 27.28 -9.78 13.30
N ILE A 249 26.97 -8.51 13.00
CA ILE A 249 25.59 -8.04 12.82
C ILE A 249 24.97 -8.62 11.54
N ALA A 250 25.69 -8.62 10.42
CA ALA A 250 25.18 -9.19 9.17
C ALA A 250 24.88 -10.69 9.30
N SER A 251 25.71 -11.43 10.06
CA SER A 251 25.49 -12.85 10.37
C SER A 251 24.22 -13.07 11.18
N LEU A 252 23.93 -12.19 12.16
CA LEU A 252 22.69 -12.24 12.94
C LEU A 252 21.47 -12.08 12.02
N PHE A 253 21.44 -11.02 11.21
CA PHE A 253 20.33 -10.78 10.28
C PHE A 253 20.15 -11.93 9.28
N LEU A 254 21.25 -12.45 8.74
CA LEU A 254 21.20 -13.59 7.82
C LEU A 254 20.59 -14.83 8.49
N GLY A 255 21.03 -15.16 9.71
CA GLY A 255 20.50 -16.30 10.46
C GLY A 255 19.00 -16.20 10.72
N ILE A 256 18.52 -15.00 11.08
CA ILE A 256 17.09 -14.73 11.29
C ILE A 256 16.32 -14.91 9.97
N ILE A 257 16.79 -14.32 8.87
CA ILE A 257 16.12 -14.43 7.56
C ILE A 257 16.00 -15.90 7.15
N VAL A 258 17.10 -16.66 7.21
CA VAL A 258 17.12 -18.08 6.80
C VAL A 258 16.22 -18.95 7.69
N SER A 259 16.26 -18.75 9.01
CA SER A 259 15.41 -19.51 9.95
C SER A 259 13.92 -19.16 9.88
N SER A 260 13.59 -18.00 9.31
CA SER A 260 12.22 -17.49 9.20
C SER A 260 11.45 -17.99 7.97
N LEU A 261 12.02 -18.89 7.15
CA LEU A 261 11.42 -19.39 5.89
C LEU A 261 9.94 -19.80 6.04
N ASN A 262 9.61 -20.55 7.09
CA ASN A 262 8.25 -21.06 7.33
C ASN A 262 7.26 -19.97 7.80
N ASN A 263 7.76 -18.80 8.20
CA ASN A 263 6.94 -17.65 8.59
C ASN A 263 6.66 -16.71 7.40
N VAL A 264 7.30 -16.92 6.25
CA VAL A 264 7.03 -16.11 5.05
C VAL A 264 5.60 -16.40 4.56
N PRO A 265 4.77 -15.37 4.35
CA PRO A 265 3.40 -15.55 3.90
C PRO A 265 3.31 -16.34 2.59
N TYR A 266 2.30 -17.20 2.50
CA TYR A 266 2.09 -18.08 1.33
C TYR A 266 2.13 -17.32 0.01
N GLY A 267 1.39 -16.21 -0.13
CA GLY A 267 1.35 -15.50 -1.41
C GLY A 267 2.68 -14.84 -1.82
N ILE A 268 3.54 -14.45 -0.86
CA ILE A 268 4.91 -13.98 -1.17
C ILE A 268 5.77 -15.14 -1.68
N ARG A 269 5.68 -16.31 -1.03
CA ARG A 269 6.38 -17.53 -1.48
C ARG A 269 5.89 -17.99 -2.85
N TRP A 270 4.57 -17.94 -3.06
CA TRP A 270 3.92 -18.29 -4.31
C TRP A 270 4.39 -17.37 -5.44
N LEU A 271 4.45 -16.05 -5.22
CA LEU A 271 5.00 -15.12 -6.20
C LEU A 271 6.46 -15.45 -6.57
N CYS A 272 7.28 -15.82 -5.57
CA CYS A 272 8.65 -16.27 -5.84
C CYS A 272 8.67 -17.55 -6.68
N GLY A 273 7.78 -18.50 -6.39
CA GLY A 273 7.57 -19.73 -7.17
C GLY A 273 7.15 -19.44 -8.62
N ALA A 274 6.16 -18.57 -8.81
CA ALA A 274 5.68 -18.16 -10.13
C ALA A 274 6.80 -17.51 -10.97
N ILE A 275 7.57 -16.58 -10.38
CA ILE A 275 8.75 -15.97 -11.01
C ILE A 275 9.76 -17.05 -11.43
N ARG A 276 10.03 -18.03 -10.55
CA ARG A 276 10.96 -19.12 -10.83
C ARG A 276 10.50 -19.99 -11.99
N THR A 277 9.23 -20.39 -11.99
CA THR A 277 8.63 -21.21 -13.05
C THR A 277 8.70 -20.48 -14.39
N LEU A 278 8.19 -19.26 -14.46
CA LEU A 278 8.18 -18.46 -15.69
C LEU A 278 9.61 -18.15 -16.20
N ALA A 279 10.56 -17.90 -15.30
CA ALA A 279 11.96 -17.69 -15.67
C ALA A 279 12.61 -18.96 -16.23
N THR A 280 12.31 -20.12 -15.64
CA THR A 280 12.86 -21.40 -16.09
C THR A 280 12.27 -21.80 -17.45
N GLU A 281 10.98 -21.55 -17.66
CA GLU A 281 10.29 -21.81 -18.93
C GLU A 281 10.78 -20.89 -20.04
N LYS A 282 10.88 -19.57 -19.78
CA LYS A 282 11.30 -18.60 -20.79
C LYS A 282 12.79 -18.64 -21.09
N TYR A 283 13.62 -18.93 -20.08
CA TYR A 283 15.08 -18.95 -20.20
C TYR A 283 15.68 -20.28 -19.73
N PRO A 284 15.52 -21.38 -20.47
CA PRO A 284 16.01 -22.71 -20.06
C PRO A 284 17.53 -22.80 -19.87
N GLU A 285 18.28 -21.92 -20.55
CA GLU A 285 19.75 -21.84 -20.48
C GLU A 285 20.26 -21.03 -19.28
N ALA A 286 19.37 -20.35 -18.55
CA ALA A 286 19.73 -19.54 -17.39
C ALA A 286 20.24 -20.43 -16.25
N GLN A 287 21.34 -20.02 -15.61
CA GLN A 287 21.88 -20.75 -14.48
C GLN A 287 20.95 -20.61 -13.26
N PRO A 288 20.82 -21.65 -12.40
CA PRO A 288 19.96 -21.59 -11.22
C PRO A 288 20.24 -20.37 -10.32
N GLU A 289 21.50 -19.98 -10.18
CA GLU A 289 21.91 -18.82 -9.39
C GLU A 289 21.43 -17.49 -10.00
N GLN A 290 21.27 -17.41 -11.32
CA GLN A 290 20.73 -16.23 -11.99
C GLN A 290 19.23 -16.08 -11.71
N ILE A 291 18.49 -17.19 -11.68
CA ILE A 291 17.06 -17.22 -11.35
C ILE A 291 16.88 -16.87 -9.86
N ASN A 292 17.68 -17.46 -8.97
CA ASN A 292 17.72 -17.10 -7.55
C ASN A 292 18.02 -15.61 -7.33
N ALA A 293 18.94 -15.02 -8.10
CA ALA A 293 19.21 -13.59 -8.02
C ALA A 293 18.00 -12.72 -8.41
N MET A 294 17.14 -13.21 -9.31
CA MET A 294 15.88 -12.55 -9.68
C MET A 294 14.88 -12.59 -8.52
N ILE A 295 14.74 -13.76 -7.87
CA ILE A 295 13.93 -13.94 -6.66
C ILE A 295 14.45 -13.03 -5.54
N GLY A 296 15.76 -12.98 -5.32
CA GLY A 296 16.39 -12.06 -4.38
C GLY A 296 16.18 -10.58 -4.73
N GLY A 297 16.01 -10.25 -6.01
CA GLY A 297 15.62 -8.91 -6.47
C GLY A 297 14.18 -8.53 -6.11
N PHE A 298 13.30 -9.50 -5.86
CA PHE A 298 11.99 -9.24 -5.28
C PHE A 298 12.06 -9.30 -3.74
N PHE A 299 12.43 -10.44 -3.18
CA PHE A 299 12.33 -10.72 -1.75
C PHE A 299 13.28 -9.87 -0.89
N LEU A 300 14.55 -9.73 -1.29
CA LEU A 300 15.50 -8.91 -0.53
C LEU A 300 15.40 -7.44 -0.95
N LEU A 301 15.60 -7.14 -2.23
CA LEU A 301 15.76 -5.76 -2.69
C LEU A 301 14.48 -4.91 -2.55
N ARG A 302 13.30 -5.51 -2.74
CA ARG A 302 12.02 -4.78 -2.78
C ARG A 302 11.13 -5.01 -1.57
N PHE A 303 11.49 -5.93 -0.68
CA PHE A 303 10.72 -6.23 0.51
C PHE A 303 11.53 -6.09 1.80
N LEU A 304 12.55 -6.93 2.02
CA LEU A 304 13.32 -6.88 3.27
C LEU A 304 14.25 -5.67 3.41
N ASN A 305 15.08 -5.38 2.40
CA ASN A 305 16.09 -4.32 2.49
C ASN A 305 15.50 -2.92 2.67
N PRO A 306 14.39 -2.53 2.01
CA PRO A 306 13.71 -1.27 2.29
C PRO A 306 13.29 -1.16 3.77
N ALA A 307 12.78 -2.25 4.36
CA ALA A 307 12.38 -2.30 5.75
C ALA A 307 13.58 -2.21 6.71
N ILE A 308 14.72 -2.82 6.37
CA ILE A 308 15.97 -2.69 7.14
C ILE A 308 16.51 -1.26 7.09
N VAL A 309 16.54 -0.63 5.91
CA VAL A 309 17.14 0.70 5.72
C VAL A 309 16.25 1.83 6.23
N THR A 310 14.93 1.67 6.10
CA THR A 310 13.92 2.66 6.52
C THR A 310 12.88 2.04 7.45
N PRO A 311 13.29 1.62 8.65
CA PRO A 311 12.42 0.84 9.55
C PRO A 311 11.22 1.62 10.07
N THR A 312 11.34 2.94 10.18
CA THR A 312 10.22 3.85 10.52
C THR A 312 9.14 3.86 9.45
N ALA A 313 9.53 3.98 8.17
CA ALA A 313 8.59 3.97 7.05
C ALA A 313 7.87 2.62 6.87
N HIS A 314 8.40 1.56 7.48
CA HIS A 314 7.81 0.22 7.50
C HIS A 314 7.24 -0.15 8.87
N MET A 315 7.01 0.85 9.75
CA MET A 315 6.33 0.68 11.04
C MET A 315 6.98 -0.38 11.96
N LEU A 316 8.30 -0.55 11.84
CA LEU A 316 9.09 -1.45 12.67
C LEU A 316 9.66 -0.75 13.89
N VAL A 317 9.81 0.58 13.84
CA VAL A 317 10.37 1.39 14.93
C VAL A 317 9.67 2.75 14.98
N GLU A 318 9.55 3.33 16.16
CA GLU A 318 8.83 4.60 16.38
C GLU A 318 9.62 5.84 15.92
N LYS A 319 10.94 5.84 16.14
CA LYS A 319 11.80 7.02 15.93
C LYS A 319 12.70 6.85 14.72
N GLN A 320 12.83 7.93 13.95
CA GLN A 320 13.73 7.99 12.79
C GLN A 320 15.17 7.72 13.23
N PRO A 321 15.86 6.71 12.65
CA PRO A 321 17.24 6.44 12.99
C PRO A 321 18.15 7.62 12.64
N SER A 322 19.22 7.81 13.44
CA SER A 322 20.24 8.82 13.16
C SER A 322 20.89 8.60 11.79
N GLN A 323 21.55 9.63 11.24
CA GLN A 323 22.24 9.49 9.94
C GLN A 323 23.30 8.38 9.96
N ASN A 324 24.05 8.25 11.06
CA ASN A 324 25.02 7.19 11.26
C ASN A 324 24.35 5.82 11.29
N MET A 325 23.23 5.68 12.00
CA MET A 325 22.51 4.42 12.06
C MET A 325 21.91 4.02 10.71
N ARG A 326 21.32 4.96 9.96
CA ARG A 326 20.86 4.70 8.58
C ARG A 326 21.99 4.23 7.67
N ARG A 327 23.19 4.78 7.84
CA ARG A 327 24.39 4.32 7.12
C ARG A 327 24.77 2.88 7.51
N ASN A 328 24.75 2.54 8.79
CA ASN A 328 25.00 1.17 9.27
C ASN A 328 23.99 0.18 8.68
N LEU A 329 22.69 0.49 8.76
CA LEU A 329 21.60 -0.32 8.19
C LEU A 329 21.75 -0.50 6.67
N THR A 330 22.17 0.55 5.96
CA THR A 330 22.46 0.49 4.53
C THR A 330 23.61 -0.47 4.21
N LEU A 331 24.68 -0.49 5.02
CA LEU A 331 25.79 -1.41 4.83
C LEU A 331 25.35 -2.86 5.06
N ILE A 332 24.54 -3.12 6.09
CA ILE A 332 23.95 -4.45 6.37
C ILE A 332 23.11 -4.91 5.17
N ALA A 333 22.18 -4.08 4.70
CA ALA A 333 21.33 -4.39 3.56
C ALA A 333 22.14 -4.65 2.28
N LYS A 334 23.21 -3.88 2.02
CA LYS A 334 24.11 -4.09 0.88
C LYS A 334 24.81 -5.45 0.94
N ILE A 335 25.29 -5.85 2.12
CA ILE A 335 25.95 -7.15 2.32
C ILE A 335 24.96 -8.29 2.04
N LEU A 336 23.78 -8.25 2.65
CA LEU A 336 22.72 -9.25 2.43
C LEU A 336 22.30 -9.32 0.95
N GLN A 337 22.10 -8.15 0.32
CA GLN A 337 21.74 -8.08 -1.11
C GLN A 337 22.81 -8.70 -2.01
N SER A 338 24.08 -8.54 -1.65
CA SER A 338 25.17 -9.09 -2.45
C SER A 338 25.14 -10.62 -2.48
N MET A 339 24.81 -11.27 -1.36
CA MET A 339 24.68 -12.73 -1.27
C MET A 339 23.53 -13.30 -2.09
N ALA A 340 22.53 -12.47 -2.42
CA ALA A 340 21.45 -12.86 -3.33
C ALA A 340 21.94 -13.11 -4.77
N ASN A 341 23.05 -12.48 -5.15
CA ASN A 341 23.64 -12.60 -6.49
C ASN A 341 25.06 -13.18 -6.39
N LYS A 342 25.16 -14.50 -6.53
CA LYS A 342 26.42 -15.24 -6.40
C LYS A 342 27.54 -14.69 -7.27
N ASN A 343 27.23 -14.24 -8.49
CA ASN A 343 28.21 -13.67 -9.42
C ASN A 343 28.84 -12.36 -8.92
N ILE A 344 28.10 -11.55 -8.15
CA ILE A 344 28.66 -10.32 -7.55
C ILE A 344 29.67 -10.68 -6.47
N VAL A 345 29.38 -11.70 -5.67
CA VAL A 345 30.25 -12.14 -4.57
C VAL A 345 31.52 -12.80 -5.09
N THR A 346 31.43 -13.62 -6.14
CA THR A 346 32.58 -14.35 -6.72
C THR A 346 33.48 -13.49 -7.60
N SER A 347 33.01 -12.34 -8.06
CA SER A 347 33.79 -11.40 -8.85
C SER A 347 34.45 -10.34 -7.95
N HIS A 348 34.02 -9.09 -8.09
CA HIS A 348 34.54 -7.96 -7.32
C HIS A 348 33.38 -7.04 -7.01
N PHE A 349 33.24 -6.60 -5.75
CA PHE A 349 32.24 -5.57 -5.44
C PHE A 349 32.51 -4.28 -6.23
N LYS A 350 31.44 -3.57 -6.60
CA LYS A 350 31.56 -2.29 -7.32
C LYS A 350 32.28 -1.22 -6.48
N GLU A 351 32.16 -1.30 -5.16
CA GLU A 351 32.72 -0.34 -4.22
C GLU A 351 33.97 -0.94 -3.56
N GLU A 352 35.14 -0.35 -3.79
CA GLU A 352 36.44 -0.87 -3.30
C GLU A 352 36.47 -1.06 -1.77
N TYR A 353 35.84 -0.15 -1.03
CA TYR A 353 35.79 -0.25 0.44
C TYR A 353 34.96 -1.45 0.96
N MET A 354 34.16 -2.10 0.10
CA MET A 354 33.38 -3.29 0.47
C MET A 354 34.17 -4.59 0.27
N GLN A 355 35.30 -4.59 -0.46
CA GLN A 355 36.10 -5.80 -0.70
C GLN A 355 36.47 -6.59 0.55
N PRO A 356 36.81 -5.96 1.70
CA PRO A 356 37.12 -6.71 2.92
C PRO A 356 35.99 -7.59 3.46
N LEU A 357 34.76 -7.39 3.00
CA LEU A 357 33.57 -8.18 3.38
C LEU A 357 33.36 -9.40 2.46
N GLN A 358 34.11 -9.51 1.37
CA GLN A 358 33.97 -10.59 0.39
C GLN A 358 34.18 -11.99 1.00
N PRO A 359 35.16 -12.23 1.89
CA PRO A 359 35.34 -13.55 2.51
C PRO A 359 34.09 -14.01 3.28
N PHE A 360 33.47 -13.12 4.05
CA PHE A 360 32.23 -13.41 4.76
C PHE A 360 31.08 -13.70 3.79
N ALA A 361 30.93 -12.90 2.73
CA ALA A 361 29.90 -13.12 1.73
C ALA A 361 30.09 -14.46 0.99
N LEU A 362 31.33 -14.84 0.65
CA LEU A 362 31.65 -16.13 0.02
C LEU A 362 31.31 -17.31 0.91
N GLU A 363 31.58 -17.21 2.21
CA GLU A 363 31.26 -18.25 3.19
C GLU A 363 29.74 -18.50 3.31
N HIS A 364 28.93 -17.46 3.13
CA HIS A 364 27.48 -17.50 3.39
C HIS A 364 26.60 -17.45 2.14
N VAL A 365 27.19 -17.26 0.94
CA VAL A 365 26.42 -17.11 -0.31
C VAL A 365 25.57 -18.35 -0.60
N ASP A 366 26.10 -19.56 -0.38
CA ASP A 366 25.36 -20.79 -0.66
C ASP A 366 24.18 -20.98 0.28
N LEU A 367 24.29 -20.52 1.54
CA LEU A 367 23.18 -20.51 2.49
C LEU A 367 22.03 -19.62 1.99
N MET A 368 22.36 -18.41 1.50
CA MET A 368 21.37 -17.51 0.90
C MET A 368 20.75 -18.09 -0.37
N GLN A 369 21.56 -18.72 -1.24
CA GLN A 369 21.06 -19.34 -2.47
C GLN A 369 20.10 -20.50 -2.18
N ASN A 370 20.41 -21.33 -1.18
CA ASN A 370 19.52 -22.39 -0.73
C ASN A 370 18.20 -21.82 -0.18
N PHE A 371 18.27 -20.79 0.67
CA PHE A 371 17.08 -20.12 1.17
C PHE A 371 16.18 -19.59 0.04
N LEU A 372 16.75 -18.90 -0.97
CA LEU A 372 15.98 -18.37 -2.11
C LEU A 372 15.34 -19.46 -2.96
N ARG A 373 16.01 -20.61 -3.10
CA ARG A 373 15.45 -21.80 -3.77
C ARG A 373 14.25 -22.34 -2.99
N ASP A 374 14.43 -22.59 -1.70
CA ASP A 374 13.43 -23.21 -0.82
C ASP A 374 12.23 -22.25 -0.58
N LEU A 375 12.45 -20.93 -0.69
CA LEU A 375 11.41 -19.92 -0.68
C LEU A 375 10.32 -20.16 -1.74
N CYS A 376 10.72 -20.70 -2.89
CA CYS A 376 9.84 -20.97 -4.03
C CYS A 376 9.07 -22.29 -3.92
N GLU A 377 9.39 -23.14 -2.93
CA GLU A 377 8.76 -24.44 -2.76
C GLU A 377 7.45 -24.30 -1.98
N VAL A 378 6.34 -24.21 -2.71
CA VAL A 378 4.99 -24.03 -2.16
C VAL A 378 4.02 -24.98 -2.85
N SER A 379 3.00 -25.41 -2.11
CA SER A 379 1.94 -26.28 -2.65
C SER A 379 1.15 -25.57 -3.75
N ASP A 380 0.65 -26.39 -4.68
CA ASP A 380 -0.05 -25.90 -5.87
C ASP A 380 -1.28 -25.07 -5.50
N PHE A 381 -1.41 -24.00 -6.27
CA PHE A 381 -2.40 -22.93 -6.09
C PHE A 381 -3.85 -23.42 -6.22
N HIS A 382 -4.06 -24.48 -7.02
CA HIS A 382 -5.38 -24.99 -7.39
C HIS A 382 -5.89 -26.11 -6.46
N GLU A 383 -5.00 -26.89 -5.82
CA GLU A 383 -5.40 -28.07 -5.04
C GLU A 383 -6.12 -27.71 -3.72
N ASN A 384 -5.86 -26.53 -3.15
CA ASN A 384 -6.40 -26.14 -1.85
C ASN A 384 -7.80 -25.48 -1.91
N LEU A 385 -8.30 -25.13 -3.09
CA LEU A 385 -9.32 -24.08 -3.24
C LEU A 385 -10.55 -24.40 -4.08
N GLU A 386 -10.61 -25.52 -4.81
CA GLU A 386 -11.83 -25.88 -5.55
C GLU A 386 -13.07 -25.90 -4.62
N MET A 387 -12.90 -26.45 -3.41
CA MET A 387 -13.95 -26.51 -2.37
C MET A 387 -14.35 -25.13 -1.83
N GLU A 388 -13.41 -24.21 -1.64
CA GLU A 388 -13.69 -22.86 -1.12
C GLU A 388 -14.28 -21.94 -2.20
N HIS A 389 -13.87 -22.11 -3.46
CA HIS A 389 -14.43 -21.40 -4.62
C HIS A 389 -15.94 -21.67 -4.73
N TYR A 390 -16.37 -22.93 -4.64
CA TYR A 390 -17.80 -23.30 -4.64
C TYR A 390 -18.59 -22.71 -3.45
N LEU A 391 -18.01 -22.68 -2.25
CA LEU A 391 -18.67 -22.11 -1.06
C LEU A 391 -18.79 -20.59 -1.13
N SER A 392 -17.84 -19.92 -1.78
CA SER A 392 -17.78 -18.47 -1.87
C SER A 392 -18.80 -17.86 -2.84
N LEU A 393 -19.24 -18.62 -3.85
CA LEU A 393 -20.30 -18.27 -4.80
C LEU A 393 -21.68 -18.09 -4.13
N SER A 394 -21.85 -18.54 -2.88
CA SER A 394 -23.10 -18.48 -2.13
C SER A 394 -23.26 -17.24 -1.22
N LYS A 395 -22.21 -16.41 -1.06
CA LYS A 395 -22.24 -15.22 -0.19
C LYS A 395 -22.61 -13.96 -0.98
N ASN A 396 -23.36 -13.05 -0.34
CA ASN A 396 -23.54 -11.69 -0.84
C ASN A 396 -22.21 -10.94 -0.81
N ILE A 397 -21.53 -10.82 -1.96
CA ILE A 397 -20.24 -10.14 -2.08
C ILE A 397 -20.47 -8.63 -2.10
N LYS A 398 -19.68 -7.90 -1.32
CA LYS A 398 -19.69 -6.43 -1.27
C LYS A 398 -18.26 -5.92 -1.19
N ILE A 399 -17.97 -4.82 -1.86
CA ILE A 399 -16.67 -4.13 -1.76
C ILE A 399 -16.85 -2.76 -1.11
N SER A 400 -15.82 -2.31 -0.38
CA SER A 400 -15.75 -0.96 0.19
C SER A 400 -14.88 -0.09 -0.71
N ILE A 401 -15.50 0.76 -1.52
CA ILE A 401 -14.83 1.57 -2.52
C ILE A 401 -15.32 3.01 -2.44
N THR A 402 -14.44 3.98 -2.70
CA THR A 402 -14.85 5.38 -2.80
C THR A 402 -15.34 5.70 -4.21
N LEU A 403 -16.21 6.70 -4.32
CA LEU A 403 -16.78 7.07 -5.61
C LEU A 403 -15.69 7.50 -6.62
N ASN A 404 -14.68 8.24 -6.17
CA ASN A 404 -13.55 8.61 -7.03
C ASN A 404 -12.71 7.42 -7.49
N GLU A 405 -12.45 6.43 -6.63
CA GLU A 405 -11.77 5.17 -7.02
C GLU A 405 -12.60 4.42 -8.06
N MET A 406 -13.91 4.31 -7.83
CA MET A 406 -14.86 3.64 -8.73
C MET A 406 -14.91 4.31 -10.11
N PHE A 407 -15.02 5.63 -10.14
CA PHE A 407 -15.01 6.41 -11.38
C PHE A 407 -13.65 6.36 -12.08
N LYS A 408 -12.54 6.33 -11.33
CA LYS A 408 -11.21 6.28 -11.92
C LYS A 408 -10.92 4.95 -12.61
N ILE A 409 -11.31 3.82 -12.02
CA ILE A 409 -11.22 2.53 -12.71
C ILE A 409 -12.08 2.55 -13.98
N HIS A 410 -13.31 3.04 -13.89
CA HIS A 410 -14.20 3.13 -15.05
C HIS A 410 -13.62 4.01 -16.16
N GLU A 411 -13.07 5.17 -15.81
CA GLU A 411 -12.38 6.08 -16.73
C GLU A 411 -11.21 5.39 -17.43
N LEU A 412 -10.34 4.70 -16.69
CA LEU A 412 -9.22 3.96 -17.26
C LEU A 412 -9.69 2.85 -18.21
N MET A 413 -10.73 2.09 -17.83
CA MET A 413 -11.29 1.04 -18.69
C MET A 413 -11.85 1.61 -20.00
N LEU A 414 -12.46 2.79 -19.97
CA LEU A 414 -12.92 3.48 -21.18
C LEU A 414 -11.77 4.04 -22.01
N GLN A 415 -10.78 4.66 -21.35
CA GLN A 415 -9.61 5.25 -22.00
C GLN A 415 -8.82 4.22 -22.82
N TYR A 416 -8.67 3.02 -22.28
CA TYR A 416 -7.94 1.92 -22.93
C TYR A 416 -8.86 0.87 -23.56
N LYS A 417 -10.15 1.18 -23.78
CA LYS A 417 -11.16 0.23 -24.31
C LYS A 417 -10.72 -0.39 -25.64
N ASP A 418 -10.16 0.41 -26.54
CA ASP A 418 -9.71 -0.03 -27.86
C ASP A 418 -8.44 -0.90 -27.77
N ASP A 419 -7.53 -0.57 -26.87
CA ASP A 419 -6.28 -1.31 -26.63
C ASP A 419 -6.51 -2.67 -25.93
N LEU A 420 -7.62 -2.80 -25.18
CA LEU A 420 -8.05 -4.07 -24.59
C LEU A 420 -8.53 -5.08 -25.65
N ALA A 421 -8.79 -4.63 -26.89
CA ALA A 421 -9.22 -5.46 -28.03
C ALA A 421 -10.46 -6.33 -27.72
N LEU A 422 -11.42 -5.76 -27.00
CA LEU A 422 -12.66 -6.44 -26.61
C LEU A 422 -13.54 -6.69 -27.84
N THR A 423 -14.10 -7.89 -27.98
CA THR A 423 -15.13 -8.17 -29.00
C THR A 423 -16.45 -7.51 -28.63
N GLU A 424 -17.34 -7.24 -29.59
CA GLU A 424 -18.66 -6.63 -29.32
C GLU A 424 -19.50 -7.47 -28.34
N ASP A 425 -19.36 -8.79 -28.38
CA ASP A 425 -20.04 -9.74 -27.48
C ASP A 425 -19.34 -9.89 -26.11
N ASP A 426 -18.21 -9.22 -25.88
CA ASP A 426 -17.45 -9.34 -24.64
C ASP A 426 -18.26 -8.75 -23.45
N PRO A 427 -18.36 -9.47 -22.32
CA PRO A 427 -19.07 -8.99 -21.13
C PRO A 427 -18.65 -7.59 -20.66
N LEU A 428 -17.35 -7.28 -20.67
CA LEU A 428 -16.83 -5.98 -20.27
C LEU A 428 -17.26 -4.89 -21.27
N HIS A 429 -17.20 -5.19 -22.57
CA HIS A 429 -17.67 -4.27 -23.62
C HIS A 429 -19.14 -3.86 -23.39
N ILE A 430 -20.02 -4.85 -23.17
CA ILE A 430 -21.44 -4.63 -22.92
C ILE A 430 -21.68 -3.77 -21.67
N LEU A 431 -20.94 -4.01 -20.58
CA LEU A 431 -21.12 -3.24 -19.33
C LEU A 431 -20.62 -1.80 -19.46
N LEU A 432 -19.51 -1.57 -20.16
CA LEU A 432 -18.98 -0.23 -20.42
C LEU A 432 -19.94 0.58 -21.29
N ASP A 433 -20.54 -0.03 -22.31
CA ASP A 433 -21.53 0.64 -23.16
C ASP A 433 -22.82 1.00 -22.40
N GLU A 434 -23.27 0.14 -21.49
CA GLU A 434 -24.42 0.45 -20.64
C GLU A 434 -24.13 1.56 -19.62
N LEU A 435 -22.91 1.62 -19.09
CA LEU A 435 -22.49 2.66 -18.15
C LEU A 435 -22.29 4.02 -18.84
N GLY A 436 -21.88 4.03 -20.11
CA GLY A 436 -21.64 5.25 -20.87
C GLY A 436 -20.40 5.99 -20.40
N GLN A 437 -20.42 7.32 -20.46
CA GLN A 437 -19.26 8.14 -20.08
C GLN A 437 -18.99 8.07 -18.56
N ALA A 438 -17.71 7.98 -18.18
CA ALA A 438 -17.31 8.07 -16.78
C ALA A 438 -17.64 9.45 -16.18
N GLU A 439 -18.07 9.45 -14.92
CA GLU A 439 -18.34 10.69 -14.20
C GLU A 439 -17.06 11.43 -13.82
N LEU A 440 -17.18 12.76 -13.73
CA LEU A 440 -16.09 13.60 -13.29
C LEU A 440 -15.75 13.31 -11.82
N GLN A 441 -14.46 13.38 -11.51
CA GLN A 441 -13.95 13.25 -10.16
C GLN A 441 -14.62 14.27 -9.24
N MET A 442 -15.13 13.79 -8.11
CA MET A 442 -15.83 14.63 -7.15
C MET A 442 -14.88 15.34 -6.21
N SER A 443 -15.36 16.46 -5.65
CA SER A 443 -14.66 17.18 -4.59
C SER A 443 -14.37 16.26 -3.40
N SER A 444 -13.35 16.58 -2.59
CA SER A 444 -13.02 15.76 -1.41
C SER A 444 -14.20 15.62 -0.43
N LEU A 445 -15.10 16.60 -0.37
CA LEU A 445 -16.27 16.61 0.53
C LEU A 445 -17.39 15.68 0.05
N ASP A 446 -17.45 15.44 -1.26
CA ASP A 446 -18.46 14.64 -1.95
C ASP A 446 -17.96 13.23 -2.30
N ASN A 447 -16.65 12.97 -2.17
CA ASN A 447 -16.05 11.64 -2.37
C ASN A 447 -16.41 10.67 -1.22
N LEU A 448 -17.61 10.11 -1.28
CA LEU A 448 -18.14 9.19 -0.28
C LEU A 448 -17.54 7.78 -0.43
N THR A 449 -17.37 7.09 0.70
CA THR A 449 -17.10 5.65 0.71
C THR A 449 -18.41 4.89 0.64
N ILE A 450 -18.54 3.93 -0.27
CA ILE A 450 -19.76 3.14 -0.46
C ILE A 450 -19.47 1.65 -0.26
N HIS A 451 -20.47 0.93 0.26
CA HIS A 451 -20.48 -0.52 0.26
C HIS A 451 -21.25 -1.01 -0.97
N LEU A 452 -20.54 -1.25 -2.06
CA LEU A 452 -21.11 -1.63 -3.34
C LEU A 452 -21.41 -3.14 -3.34
N PRO A 453 -22.69 -3.57 -3.46
CA PRO A 453 -23.02 -4.97 -3.66
C PRO A 453 -22.60 -5.41 -5.07
N LEU A 454 -21.87 -6.52 -5.15
CA LEU A 454 -21.44 -7.09 -6.41
C LEU A 454 -22.44 -8.15 -6.87
N THR A 455 -22.94 -7.99 -8.09
CA THR A 455 -23.96 -8.87 -8.68
C THR A 455 -23.53 -9.33 -10.05
N ASN A 456 -23.82 -10.58 -10.41
CA ASN A 456 -23.61 -11.05 -11.76
C ASN A 456 -24.82 -10.69 -12.64
N LYS A 457 -24.61 -9.89 -13.68
CA LYS A 457 -25.65 -9.54 -14.66
C LYS A 457 -26.19 -10.75 -15.43
N TRP A 458 -25.32 -11.68 -15.81
CA TRP A 458 -25.68 -12.87 -16.59
C TRP A 458 -26.12 -14.06 -15.72
N GLY A 459 -26.28 -13.80 -14.41
CA GLY A 459 -26.74 -14.74 -13.41
C GLY A 459 -25.67 -15.74 -12.96
N PRO A 460 -25.81 -16.33 -11.77
CA PRO A 460 -25.18 -17.61 -11.52
C PRO A 460 -25.79 -18.62 -12.50
N SER A 461 -25.00 -19.53 -13.06
CA SER A 461 -25.58 -20.74 -13.66
C SER A 461 -26.63 -21.29 -12.69
N LYS A 462 -27.88 -21.40 -13.14
CA LYS A 462 -28.96 -22.07 -12.39
C LYS A 462 -28.66 -23.56 -12.30
N GLN A 463 -27.61 -23.93 -11.59
CA GLN A 463 -27.47 -25.24 -10.97
C GLN A 463 -27.73 -25.06 -9.48
N VAL A 464 -29.03 -25.12 -9.18
CA VAL A 464 -29.61 -25.84 -8.05
C VAL A 464 -28.70 -25.98 -6.81
N LEU A 465 -29.04 -25.24 -5.76
CA LEU A 465 -29.23 -25.86 -4.45
C LEU A 465 -30.65 -25.52 -3.98
N ARG A 466 -31.60 -26.33 -4.46
CA ARG A 466 -32.79 -26.63 -3.68
C ARG A 466 -32.30 -27.32 -2.42
N THR A 467 -32.18 -26.58 -1.32
CA THR A 467 -32.15 -27.19 0.01
C THR A 467 -33.59 -27.43 0.47
N GLU A 468 -34.31 -28.24 -0.29
CA GLU A 468 -35.62 -28.78 0.08
C GLU A 468 -35.66 -30.21 -0.45
N SER A 469 -35.09 -31.15 0.31
CA SER A 469 -35.52 -32.56 0.42
C SER A 469 -34.46 -33.40 1.15
N ILE A 470 -34.35 -33.24 2.47
CA ILE A 470 -34.03 -34.36 3.38
C ILE A 470 -34.93 -34.23 4.62
N GLU A 471 -36.24 -34.17 4.41
CA GLU A 471 -37.23 -34.36 5.46
C GLU A 471 -38.28 -35.37 4.99
N SER A 472 -37.83 -36.61 4.82
CA SER A 472 -38.68 -37.78 4.99
C SER A 472 -37.79 -39.01 4.87
N THR A 473 -37.92 -39.93 5.82
CA THR A 473 -37.21 -41.23 5.94
C THR A 473 -35.97 -41.28 6.84
N PHE A 474 -35.94 -40.59 7.99
CA PHE A 474 -35.04 -40.99 9.09
C PHE A 474 -35.67 -40.69 10.45
N SER A 475 -36.72 -41.45 10.77
CA SER A 475 -37.37 -41.37 12.09
C SER A 475 -37.17 -42.70 12.83
N LYS A 476 -36.60 -42.60 14.04
CA LYS A 476 -36.41 -43.62 15.11
C LYS A 476 -35.00 -44.18 15.38
N LYS A 477 -33.91 -43.56 14.90
CA LYS A 477 -32.52 -43.85 15.39
C LYS A 477 -31.71 -42.62 15.87
N ILE A 478 -32.19 -41.40 15.62
CA ILE A 478 -31.39 -40.15 15.74
C ILE A 478 -31.27 -39.61 17.18
N GLU A 479 -32.16 -39.97 18.11
CA GLU A 479 -32.14 -39.37 19.46
C GLU A 479 -31.00 -39.91 20.36
N SER A 480 -30.56 -41.17 20.20
CA SER A 480 -29.44 -41.74 21.00
C SER A 480 -28.07 -41.24 20.50
N GLU A 481 -27.90 -41.09 19.18
CA GLU A 481 -26.63 -40.70 18.56
C GLU A 481 -26.36 -39.20 18.69
N ALA A 482 -27.41 -38.36 18.61
CA ALA A 482 -27.31 -36.92 18.84
C ALA A 482 -26.93 -36.58 20.30
N VAL A 483 -27.46 -37.32 21.27
CA VAL A 483 -27.12 -37.15 22.70
C VAL A 483 -25.69 -37.60 22.98
N LYS A 484 -25.22 -38.69 22.37
CA LYS A 484 -23.81 -39.14 22.43
C LYS A 484 -22.84 -38.08 21.92
N GLU A 485 -23.13 -37.50 20.76
CA GLU A 485 -22.33 -36.44 20.15
C GLU A 485 -22.33 -35.15 21.00
N GLN A 486 -23.47 -34.80 21.60
CA GLN A 486 -23.58 -33.66 22.51
C GLN A 486 -22.77 -33.86 23.80
N CYS A 487 -22.85 -35.05 24.41
CA CYS A 487 -22.05 -35.40 25.58
C CYS A 487 -20.55 -35.43 25.26
N ARG A 488 -20.14 -35.99 24.11
CA ARG A 488 -18.75 -35.96 23.64
C ARG A 488 -18.22 -34.53 23.58
N LYS A 489 -18.98 -33.61 22.98
CA LYS A 489 -18.63 -32.17 22.92
C LYS A 489 -18.47 -31.53 24.29
N LEU A 490 -19.36 -31.84 25.24
CA LEU A 490 -19.31 -31.32 26.60
C LEU A 490 -18.13 -31.90 27.41
N LEU A 491 -17.80 -33.18 27.24
CA LEU A 491 -16.62 -33.81 27.85
C LEU A 491 -15.32 -33.19 27.33
N VAL A 492 -15.20 -33.02 26.01
CA VAL A 492 -14.02 -32.33 25.42
C VAL A 492 -13.95 -30.88 25.91
N LYS A 493 -15.08 -30.18 26.04
CA LYS A 493 -15.13 -28.82 26.61
C LYS A 493 -14.63 -28.80 28.06
N MET A 494 -15.05 -29.75 28.89
CA MET A 494 -14.59 -29.88 30.27
C MET A 494 -13.07 -30.11 30.34
N LEU A 495 -12.53 -31.02 29.52
CA LEU A 495 -11.08 -31.27 29.43
C LEU A 495 -10.29 -30.04 28.96
N CYS A 496 -10.84 -29.25 28.04
CA CYS A 496 -10.21 -28.00 27.59
C CYS A 496 -10.22 -26.91 28.67
N LEU A 497 -11.30 -26.81 29.47
CA LEU A 497 -11.39 -25.84 30.58
C LEU A 497 -10.46 -26.20 31.73
N ARG A 498 -10.23 -27.50 31.98
CA ARG A 498 -9.34 -27.99 33.03
C ARG A 498 -8.43 -29.11 32.50
N PRO A 499 -7.29 -28.75 31.86
CA PRO A 499 -6.37 -29.73 31.26
C PRO A 499 -5.80 -30.75 32.24
N CYS A 500 -5.72 -30.44 33.55
CA CYS A 500 -5.24 -31.38 34.55
C CYS A 500 -6.13 -32.63 34.72
N LEU A 501 -7.38 -32.59 34.24
CA LEU A 501 -8.26 -33.76 34.22
C LEU A 501 -7.74 -34.84 33.25
N MET A 502 -7.00 -34.45 32.20
CA MET A 502 -6.39 -35.40 31.26
C MET A 502 -5.28 -36.27 31.88
N LEU A 503 -4.82 -35.96 33.09
CA LEU A 503 -3.85 -36.77 33.84
C LEU A 503 -4.48 -37.99 34.51
N GLU A 504 -5.82 -38.02 34.62
CA GLU A 504 -6.53 -39.15 35.23
C GLU A 504 -6.50 -40.40 34.33
N ASN A 505 -6.60 -41.57 34.97
CA ASN A 505 -6.56 -42.86 34.29
C ASN A 505 -7.88 -43.24 33.62
N THR A 506 -9.01 -42.81 34.19
CA THR A 506 -10.35 -43.08 33.65
C THR A 506 -11.15 -41.80 33.46
N LEU A 507 -12.10 -41.84 32.52
CA LEU A 507 -13.02 -40.72 32.28
C LEU A 507 -13.92 -40.48 33.50
N TYR A 508 -14.28 -41.55 34.22
CA TYR A 508 -15.04 -41.47 35.46
C TYR A 508 -14.28 -40.68 36.54
N ASP A 509 -13.00 -41.00 36.79
CA ASP A 509 -12.17 -40.28 37.78
C ASP A 509 -12.03 -38.79 37.41
N ALA A 510 -11.89 -38.50 36.12
CA ALA A 510 -11.83 -37.12 35.62
C ALA A 510 -13.13 -36.33 35.85
N VAL A 511 -14.29 -36.96 35.65
CA VAL A 511 -15.60 -36.32 35.87
C VAL A 511 -15.87 -36.16 37.38
N MET A 512 -15.53 -37.16 38.20
CA MET A 512 -15.67 -37.08 39.66
C MET A 512 -14.79 -35.98 40.26
N LYS A 513 -13.52 -35.90 39.82
CA LYS A 513 -12.60 -34.83 40.24
C LYS A 513 -13.05 -33.44 39.79
N ALA A 514 -13.75 -33.36 38.66
CA ALA A 514 -14.36 -32.11 38.20
C ALA A 514 -15.59 -31.72 39.05
N GLN A 515 -16.33 -32.71 39.57
CA GLN A 515 -17.51 -32.50 40.42
C GLN A 515 -17.17 -31.96 41.82
N ASP A 516 -15.99 -32.29 42.37
CA ASP A 516 -15.58 -31.86 43.72
C ASP A 516 -15.57 -30.32 43.92
N GLU A 517 -15.66 -29.53 42.84
CA GLU A 517 -15.74 -28.06 42.84
C GLU A 517 -16.99 -27.56 42.06
N PRO A 518 -18.21 -27.74 42.59
CA PRO A 518 -19.46 -27.52 41.84
C PRO A 518 -19.76 -26.05 41.52
N SER A 519 -19.07 -25.10 42.16
CA SER A 519 -19.23 -23.65 41.93
C SER A 519 -18.50 -23.11 40.70
N THR A 520 -17.87 -23.98 39.89
CA THR A 520 -17.05 -23.62 38.73
C THR A 520 -17.70 -24.01 37.40
N ASP A 521 -17.28 -23.38 36.30
CA ASP A 521 -17.81 -23.66 34.96
C ASP A 521 -17.64 -25.13 34.52
N TRP A 522 -16.56 -25.81 34.95
CA TRP A 522 -16.37 -27.24 34.69
C TRP A 522 -17.10 -28.13 35.70
N GLY A 523 -17.32 -27.68 36.94
CA GLY A 523 -18.09 -28.41 37.96
C GLY A 523 -19.56 -28.55 37.57
N GLY A 524 -20.19 -27.48 37.09
CA GLY A 524 -21.56 -27.54 36.57
C GLY A 524 -21.70 -28.42 35.32
N LEU A 525 -20.66 -28.50 34.47
CA LEU A 525 -20.61 -29.46 33.35
C LEU A 525 -20.52 -30.90 33.84
N ALA A 526 -19.67 -31.16 34.84
CA ALA A 526 -19.51 -32.49 35.41
C ALA A 526 -20.80 -32.99 36.07
N GLU A 527 -21.51 -32.14 36.82
CA GLU A 527 -22.82 -32.46 37.40
C GLU A 527 -23.87 -32.77 36.33
N TYR A 528 -23.94 -31.95 35.28
CA TYR A 528 -24.85 -32.18 34.15
C TYR A 528 -24.53 -33.50 33.43
N LEU A 529 -23.25 -33.78 33.16
CA LEU A 529 -22.80 -35.00 32.52
C LEU A 529 -23.10 -36.24 33.36
N LEU A 530 -22.96 -36.15 34.69
CA LEU A 530 -23.33 -37.21 35.64
C LEU A 530 -24.85 -37.42 35.71
N HIS A 531 -25.65 -36.36 35.61
CA HIS A 531 -27.10 -36.46 35.58
C HIS A 531 -27.61 -37.11 34.27
N VAL A 532 -27.04 -36.74 33.12
CA VAL A 532 -27.33 -37.39 31.82
C VAL A 532 -26.90 -38.87 31.85
N TYR A 533 -25.79 -39.18 32.51
CA TYR A 533 -25.28 -40.53 32.73
C TYR A 533 -26.23 -41.41 33.56
N GLN A 534 -26.84 -40.88 34.63
CA GLN A 534 -27.82 -41.60 35.45
C GLN A 534 -29.13 -41.88 34.70
N ALA A 535 -29.44 -41.07 33.67
CA ALA A 535 -30.66 -41.19 32.90
C ALA A 535 -30.58 -42.15 31.70
N VAL A 536 -29.38 -42.55 31.26
CA VAL A 536 -29.17 -43.33 30.03
C VAL A 536 -28.28 -44.57 30.29
N GLU A 537 -28.89 -45.76 30.41
CA GLU A 537 -28.19 -47.04 30.69
C GLU A 537 -27.12 -47.41 29.64
N GLU A 538 -27.29 -47.04 28.37
CA GLU A 538 -26.30 -47.28 27.30
C GLU A 538 -25.00 -46.48 27.52
N PHE A 539 -25.09 -45.30 28.15
CA PHE A 539 -23.95 -44.41 28.43
C PHE A 539 -23.08 -44.93 29.57
N HIS A 540 -23.64 -45.78 30.44
CA HIS A 540 -22.96 -46.41 31.57
C HIS A 540 -21.77 -47.27 31.12
N SER A 541 -21.88 -47.94 29.97
CA SER A 541 -20.85 -48.84 29.42
C SER A 541 -19.63 -48.12 28.82
N VAL A 542 -19.81 -46.91 28.27
CA VAL A 542 -18.77 -46.14 27.56
C VAL A 542 -17.85 -45.39 28.54
N LEU A 543 -18.39 -44.90 29.66
CA LEU A 543 -17.65 -44.14 30.67
C LEU A 543 -16.86 -45.01 31.67
N THR A 544 -17.28 -46.25 31.91
CA THR A 544 -16.73 -47.08 32.99
C THR A 544 -15.60 -48.01 32.57
N ASN A 545 -15.42 -48.34 31.28
CA ASN A 545 -14.39 -49.32 30.86
C ASN A 545 -13.72 -49.08 29.49
N ASP A 546 -14.06 -48.04 28.74
CA ASP A 546 -13.45 -47.80 27.42
C ASP A 546 -12.27 -46.83 27.52
N ALA A 547 -11.09 -47.39 27.83
CA ALA A 547 -9.83 -46.64 27.88
C ALA A 547 -9.49 -45.98 26.52
N LEU A 548 -9.94 -46.59 25.42
CA LEU A 548 -9.72 -46.08 24.07
C LEU A 548 -10.53 -44.80 23.84
N TYR A 549 -11.80 -44.81 24.24
CA TYR A 549 -12.68 -43.64 24.14
C TYR A 549 -12.15 -42.44 24.93
N TYR A 550 -11.65 -42.65 26.17
CA TYR A 550 -11.08 -41.54 26.93
C TYR A 550 -9.81 -40.98 26.28
N GLN A 551 -8.97 -41.85 25.72
CA GLN A 551 -7.78 -41.43 24.99
C GLN A 551 -8.13 -40.58 23.77
N GLU A 552 -9.14 -40.95 22.98
CA GLU A 552 -9.63 -40.13 21.87
C GLU A 552 -10.10 -38.73 22.32
N LEU A 553 -10.78 -38.63 23.46
CA LEU A 553 -11.22 -37.34 24.01
C LEU A 553 -10.02 -36.47 24.42
N LYS A 554 -8.97 -37.08 24.99
CA LYS A 554 -7.72 -36.38 25.34
C LYS A 554 -7.04 -35.84 24.08
N GLU A 555 -6.90 -36.66 23.05
CA GLU A 555 -6.30 -36.25 21.77
C GLU A 555 -7.10 -35.12 21.12
N GLU A 556 -8.44 -35.22 21.11
CA GLU A 556 -9.32 -34.17 20.58
C GLU A 556 -9.19 -32.86 21.38
N ALA A 557 -9.14 -32.94 22.72
CA ALA A 557 -8.94 -31.78 23.59
C ALA A 557 -7.57 -31.14 23.39
N GLN A 558 -6.49 -31.94 23.29
CA GLN A 558 -5.14 -31.47 23.03
C GLN A 558 -5.03 -30.76 21.68
N LEU A 559 -5.62 -31.33 20.61
CA LEU A 559 -5.66 -30.70 19.30
C LEU A 559 -6.42 -29.36 19.33
N LYS A 560 -7.50 -29.25 20.12
CA LYS A 560 -8.23 -27.99 20.32
C LYS A 560 -7.40 -26.96 21.10
N LEU A 561 -6.68 -27.36 22.14
CA LEU A 561 -5.78 -26.49 22.90
C LEU A 561 -4.62 -25.98 22.03
N LEU A 562 -4.00 -26.85 21.23
CA LEU A 562 -2.96 -26.46 20.27
C LEU A 562 -3.50 -25.46 19.23
N LYS A 563 -4.73 -25.65 18.75
CA LYS A 563 -5.39 -24.67 17.86
C LYS A 563 -5.66 -23.35 18.57
N TYR A 564 -6.07 -23.40 19.83
CA TYR A 564 -6.29 -22.21 20.67
C TYR A 564 -5.00 -21.40 20.83
N GLU A 565 -3.90 -22.04 21.23
CA GLU A 565 -2.59 -21.40 21.37
C GLU A 565 -2.13 -20.76 20.05
N LYS A 566 -2.31 -21.45 18.93
CA LYS A 566 -2.02 -20.90 17.59
C LYS A 566 -2.85 -19.64 17.30
N PHE A 567 -4.15 -19.67 17.55
CA PHE A 567 -5.02 -18.50 17.34
C PHE A 567 -4.72 -17.36 18.30
N GLU A 568 -4.32 -17.63 19.55
CA GLU A 568 -3.87 -16.60 20.47
C GLU A 568 -2.57 -15.94 20.02
N MET A 569 -1.60 -16.73 19.54
CA MET A 569 -0.35 -16.21 18.98
C MET A 569 -0.63 -15.35 17.74
N GLU A 570 -1.51 -15.82 16.85
CA GLU A 570 -1.96 -15.05 15.68
C GLU A 570 -2.64 -13.75 16.11
N LEU A 571 -3.52 -13.79 17.11
CA LEU A 571 -4.24 -12.62 17.61
C LEU A 571 -3.27 -11.57 18.14
N LYS A 572 -2.35 -11.95 19.04
CA LYS A 572 -1.32 -11.05 19.58
C LYS A 572 -0.46 -10.46 18.47
N SER A 573 -0.11 -11.27 17.46
CA SER A 573 0.67 -10.80 16.32
C SER A 573 -0.08 -9.77 15.49
N LEU A 574 -1.38 -9.99 15.23
CA LEU A 574 -2.22 -9.06 14.48
C LEU A 574 -2.52 -7.79 15.28
N GLU A 575 -2.65 -7.86 16.60
CA GLU A 575 -2.84 -6.69 17.46
C GLU A 575 -1.63 -5.76 17.38
N ARG A 576 -0.41 -6.29 17.38
CA ARG A 576 0.82 -5.50 17.16
C ARG A 576 0.91 -4.87 15.77
N VAL A 577 0.36 -5.53 14.75
CA VAL A 577 0.29 -4.98 13.39
C VAL A 577 -0.72 -3.84 13.35
N TYR A 578 -1.90 -4.05 13.94
CA TYR A 578 -2.94 -3.05 14.03
C TYR A 578 -2.48 -1.80 14.80
N GLU A 579 -1.84 -1.97 15.96
CA GLU A 579 -1.30 -0.86 16.75
C GLU A 579 -0.27 -0.04 15.97
N ALA A 580 0.62 -0.70 15.24
CA ALA A 580 1.61 -0.02 14.40
C ALA A 580 0.98 0.73 13.23
N LEU A 581 -0.03 0.15 12.59
CA LEU A 581 -0.83 0.82 11.57
C LEU A 581 -1.60 2.01 12.15
N ASP A 582 -2.14 1.88 13.36
CA ASP A 582 -2.86 2.98 13.99
C ASP A 582 -1.92 4.15 14.27
N ASN A 583 -0.78 3.88 14.91
CA ASN A 583 0.26 4.86 15.19
C ASN A 583 0.78 5.53 13.91
N HIS A 584 1.03 4.77 12.84
CA HIS A 584 1.47 5.32 11.56
C HIS A 584 0.41 6.22 10.92
N GLY A 585 -0.86 5.80 10.94
CA GLY A 585 -1.95 6.64 10.44
C GLY A 585 -2.08 7.95 11.22
N ASN A 586 -1.90 7.91 12.54
CA ASN A 586 -1.92 9.10 13.39
C ASN A 586 -0.74 10.02 13.05
N PHE A 587 0.47 9.47 12.86
CA PHE A 587 1.64 10.22 12.42
C PHE A 587 1.43 10.89 11.05
N LEU A 588 0.88 10.18 10.06
CA LEU A 588 0.58 10.75 8.75
C LEU A 588 -0.46 11.87 8.84
N GLN A 589 -1.47 11.71 9.69
CA GLN A 589 -2.48 12.72 9.93
C GLN A 589 -1.88 13.98 10.59
N GLU A 590 -1.00 13.81 11.58
CA GLU A 590 -0.24 14.90 12.18
C GLU A 590 0.64 15.61 11.15
N GLN A 591 1.33 14.86 10.28
CA GLN A 591 2.15 15.41 9.21
C GLN A 591 1.31 16.22 8.21
N LEU A 592 0.14 15.70 7.82
CA LEU A 592 -0.80 16.44 6.99
C LEU A 592 -1.26 17.72 7.67
N ASN A 593 -1.65 17.66 8.94
CA ASN A 593 -2.06 18.83 9.73
C ASN A 593 -0.95 19.89 9.78
N ALA A 594 0.31 19.48 9.99
CA ALA A 594 1.46 20.39 9.92
C ALA A 594 1.60 21.04 8.53
N TYR A 595 1.33 20.32 7.45
CA TYR A 595 1.27 20.91 6.11
C TYR A 595 0.10 21.89 5.95
N LYS A 596 -1.08 21.60 6.52
CA LYS A 596 -2.20 22.56 6.53
C LYS A 596 -1.78 23.87 7.20
N GLU A 597 -1.17 23.78 8.39
CA GLU A 597 -0.69 24.95 9.14
C GLU A 597 0.38 25.73 8.37
N TYR A 598 1.35 25.02 7.79
CA TYR A 598 2.39 25.62 6.96
C TYR A 598 1.79 26.40 5.78
N LEU A 599 0.83 25.82 5.06
CA LEU A 599 0.17 26.47 3.95
C LEU A 599 -0.63 27.72 4.37
N VAL A 600 -1.30 27.68 5.53
CA VAL A 600 -1.99 28.85 6.10
C VAL A 600 -0.98 29.97 6.42
N VAL A 601 0.17 29.64 7.02
CA VAL A 601 1.23 30.63 7.31
C VAL A 601 1.79 31.23 6.01
N VAL A 602 2.04 30.40 4.99
CA VAL A 602 2.51 30.86 3.68
C VAL A 602 1.48 31.78 3.02
N ARG A 603 0.20 31.42 3.05
CA ARG A 603 -0.92 32.25 2.54
C ARG A 603 -0.98 33.60 3.25
N ASN A 604 -0.92 33.60 4.58
CA ASN A 604 -0.96 34.82 5.38
C ASN A 604 0.27 35.71 5.12
N ARG A 605 1.45 35.13 4.92
CA ARG A 605 2.66 35.89 4.55
C ARG A 605 2.57 36.48 3.14
N ALA A 606 2.01 35.74 2.18
CA ALA A 606 1.75 36.26 0.84
C ALA A 606 0.74 37.43 0.87
N ALA A 607 -0.27 37.36 1.74
CA ALA A 607 -1.24 38.43 1.94
C ALA A 607 -0.72 39.66 2.72
N SER A 608 0.42 39.55 3.43
CA SER A 608 0.91 40.56 4.39
C SER A 608 2.07 41.44 3.91
N ILE A 609 2.38 41.52 2.61
CA ILE A 609 3.46 42.38 2.10
C ILE A 609 3.12 43.87 2.34
N PRO A 610 3.88 44.63 3.17
CA PRO A 610 3.56 46.02 3.49
C PRO A 610 3.99 46.99 2.38
N LYS A 611 3.11 47.93 2.02
CA LYS A 611 3.43 49.10 1.18
C LYS A 611 4.58 49.91 1.80
N ILE A 612 5.72 49.99 1.12
CA ILE A 612 6.88 50.79 1.55
C ILE A 612 6.54 52.28 1.45
N GLN A 613 6.46 52.94 2.61
CA GLN A 613 6.40 54.41 2.72
C GLN A 613 7.75 55.02 2.34
N LYS A 614 7.79 55.83 1.27
CA LYS A 614 8.87 56.79 1.04
C LYS A 614 8.42 58.19 1.45
N ARG A 615 9.15 58.77 2.40
CA ARG A 615 9.15 60.19 2.74
C ARG A 615 9.61 61.01 1.53
N SER A 616 8.79 61.95 1.09
CA SER A 616 9.26 63.23 0.55
C SER A 616 8.14 64.27 0.63
N SER A 617 8.36 65.30 1.43
CA SER A 617 7.58 66.54 1.43
C SER A 617 7.96 67.39 0.23
N PHE A 618 7.02 67.66 -0.68
CA PHE A 618 6.59 69.00 -1.19
C PHE A 618 5.77 68.83 -2.49
N GLY A 619 4.62 69.51 -2.57
CA GLY A 619 3.98 69.86 -3.84
C GLY A 619 2.69 69.10 -4.21
N LEU A 620 1.59 69.84 -4.22
CA LEU A 620 0.21 69.44 -4.49
C LEU A 620 0.00 68.73 -5.85
N SER A 621 -0.78 67.64 -5.87
CA SER A 621 -2.15 67.61 -6.42
C SER A 621 -2.70 66.17 -6.45
N SER A 622 -3.97 66.07 -6.10
CA SER A 622 -4.74 64.85 -5.89
C SER A 622 -5.21 64.20 -7.19
N SER A 623 -5.02 62.88 -7.34
CA SER A 623 -5.96 62.03 -8.10
C SER A 623 -5.81 60.53 -7.74
N GLN A 624 -6.81 60.04 -7.02
CA GLN A 624 -7.42 58.70 -7.05
C GLN A 624 -6.52 57.47 -7.31
N GLY A 625 -6.44 56.59 -6.29
CA GLY A 625 -5.86 55.25 -6.40
C GLY A 625 -6.73 54.30 -7.21
N GLY A 626 -6.49 54.24 -8.53
CA GLY A 626 -6.93 53.15 -9.40
C GLY A 626 -5.78 52.15 -9.67
N PRO A 627 -6.08 50.95 -10.20
CA PRO A 627 -5.07 49.98 -10.62
C PRO A 627 -4.13 50.61 -11.65
N LYS A 628 -2.84 50.25 -11.60
CA LYS A 628 -1.83 50.77 -12.54
C LYS A 628 -2.23 50.30 -13.94
N VAL A 629 -2.59 51.23 -14.82
CA VAL A 629 -2.93 50.94 -16.23
C VAL A 629 -1.76 51.40 -17.10
N VAL A 630 -1.22 50.49 -17.90
CA VAL A 630 -0.16 50.79 -18.87
C VAL A 630 -0.73 50.66 -20.28
N ARG A 631 -0.55 51.70 -21.10
CA ARG A 631 -1.07 51.75 -22.47
C ARG A 631 0.06 51.54 -23.46
N PHE A 632 -0.17 50.62 -24.39
CA PHE A 632 0.72 50.29 -25.50
C PHE A 632 0.00 50.57 -26.83
N SER A 633 0.78 50.92 -27.86
CA SER A 633 0.24 50.90 -29.23
C SER A 633 0.34 49.48 -29.79
N TYR A 634 -0.61 49.08 -30.62
CA TYR A 634 -0.58 47.75 -31.24
C TYR A 634 0.73 47.48 -31.99
N ASN A 635 1.19 48.46 -32.79
CA ASN A 635 2.45 48.39 -33.53
C ASN A 635 3.68 48.25 -32.62
N GLN A 636 3.63 48.71 -31.37
CA GLN A 636 4.73 48.55 -30.42
C GLN A 636 4.82 47.10 -29.93
N LEU A 637 3.68 46.49 -29.58
CA LEU A 637 3.64 45.09 -29.12
C LEU A 637 4.02 44.10 -30.23
N GLU A 638 3.68 44.41 -31.49
CA GLU A 638 4.10 43.64 -32.67
C GLU A 638 5.62 43.77 -32.90
N ARG A 639 6.20 44.98 -32.78
CA ARG A 639 7.66 45.19 -32.89
C ARG A 639 8.46 44.53 -31.75
N ASP A 640 7.94 44.59 -30.53
CA ASP A 640 8.54 43.93 -29.36
C ASP A 640 8.36 42.38 -29.44
N GLY A 641 7.60 41.91 -30.43
CA GLY A 641 7.31 40.51 -30.73
C GLY A 641 6.45 39.83 -29.67
N VAL A 642 5.70 40.62 -28.90
CA VAL A 642 4.72 40.15 -27.93
C VAL A 642 3.48 39.65 -28.65
N ILE A 643 3.07 40.29 -29.75
CA ILE A 643 2.04 39.79 -30.67
C ILE A 643 2.74 39.05 -31.82
N VAL A 644 2.37 37.79 -32.05
CA VAL A 644 3.01 36.88 -33.02
C VAL A 644 2.15 36.72 -34.27
N GLU A 645 0.83 36.57 -34.12
CA GLU A 645 -0.09 36.41 -35.25
C GLU A 645 -1.32 37.30 -35.09
N THR A 646 -1.84 37.79 -36.21
CA THR A 646 -3.11 38.53 -36.29
C THR A 646 -3.98 37.99 -37.42
N ASN A 647 -5.18 37.53 -37.10
CA ASN A 647 -6.19 37.16 -38.09
C ASN A 647 -7.24 38.28 -38.19
N ASP A 648 -7.65 38.63 -39.42
CA ASP A 648 -8.77 39.55 -39.73
C ASP A 648 -8.69 41.03 -39.28
N ILE A 649 -7.51 41.58 -38.97
CA ILE A 649 -7.32 43.03 -38.74
C ILE A 649 -6.59 43.67 -39.94
N PRO A 650 -7.24 44.54 -40.76
CA PRO A 650 -6.59 45.21 -41.88
C PRO A 650 -5.41 46.08 -41.43
N GLU A 651 -4.26 46.02 -42.11
CA GLU A 651 -3.02 46.74 -41.74
C GLU A 651 -3.24 48.25 -41.51
N LYS A 652 -4.13 48.87 -42.28
CA LYS A 652 -4.48 50.30 -42.15
C LYS A 652 -5.15 50.65 -40.81
N ARG A 653 -5.78 49.69 -40.12
CA ARG A 653 -6.47 49.88 -38.84
C ARG A 653 -5.60 49.54 -37.62
N LYS A 654 -4.50 48.80 -37.81
CA LYS A 654 -3.56 48.47 -36.72
C LYS A 654 -2.99 49.73 -36.03
N ALA A 655 -2.75 50.80 -36.80
CA ALA A 655 -2.27 52.08 -36.30
C ALA A 655 -3.26 52.81 -35.38
N ASP A 656 -4.54 52.43 -35.42
CA ASP A 656 -5.63 53.03 -34.65
C ASP A 656 -6.07 52.15 -33.46
N ILE A 657 -5.33 51.07 -33.16
CA ILE A 657 -5.59 50.21 -32.00
C ILE A 657 -4.63 50.57 -30.85
N SER A 658 -5.19 50.79 -29.67
CA SER A 658 -4.41 50.90 -28.43
C SER A 658 -4.78 49.79 -27.47
N VAL A 659 -3.77 49.16 -26.89
CA VAL A 659 -3.90 48.07 -25.92
C VAL A 659 -3.60 48.63 -24.54
N THR A 660 -4.49 48.46 -23.58
CA THR A 660 -4.21 48.77 -22.18
C THR A 660 -4.10 47.49 -21.39
N VAL A 661 -3.05 47.37 -20.60
CA VAL A 661 -2.89 46.30 -19.62
C VAL A 661 -3.05 46.92 -18.24
N SER A 662 -3.97 46.39 -17.46
CA SER A 662 -4.16 46.75 -16.05
C SER A 662 -4.04 45.52 -15.18
N SER A 663 -3.48 45.68 -13.99
CA SER A 663 -3.49 44.63 -12.97
C SER A 663 -4.48 45.03 -11.88
N PRO A 664 -5.74 44.57 -11.96
CA PRO A 664 -6.73 44.81 -10.90
C PRO A 664 -6.33 44.11 -9.60
N GLU A 665 -5.74 42.91 -9.71
CA GLU A 665 -5.24 42.10 -8.59
C GLU A 665 -3.83 41.56 -8.92
N PRO A 666 -2.94 41.37 -7.92
CA PRO A 666 -1.62 40.78 -8.15
C PRO A 666 -1.76 39.37 -8.76
N GLY A 667 -1.20 39.18 -9.96
CA GLY A 667 -1.28 37.90 -10.69
C GLY A 667 -2.37 37.82 -11.75
N ILE A 668 -3.31 38.78 -11.80
CA ILE A 668 -4.32 38.91 -12.86
C ILE A 668 -4.04 40.17 -13.67
N TYR A 669 -3.95 40.03 -14.99
CA TYR A 669 -3.69 41.13 -15.93
C TYR A 669 -4.82 41.24 -16.95
N THR A 670 -5.68 42.22 -16.78
CA THR A 670 -6.73 42.54 -17.75
C THR A 670 -6.12 43.27 -18.94
N VAL A 671 -6.23 42.67 -20.12
CA VAL A 671 -5.82 43.25 -21.40
C VAL A 671 -7.06 43.73 -22.14
N THR A 672 -7.15 45.04 -22.34
CA THR A 672 -8.26 45.68 -23.06
C THR A 672 -7.77 46.31 -24.36
N LEU A 673 -8.49 46.05 -25.45
CA LEU A 673 -8.26 46.65 -26.77
C LEU A 673 -9.25 47.80 -27.00
N PHE A 674 -8.76 48.94 -27.48
CA PHE A 674 -9.54 50.11 -27.84
C PHE A 674 -9.28 50.53 -29.29
N TYR A 675 -10.34 50.83 -30.04
CA TYR A 675 -10.26 51.51 -31.34
C TYR A 675 -10.29 53.03 -31.15
N LYS A 676 -9.43 53.74 -31.89
CA LYS A 676 -9.31 55.19 -31.81
C LYS A 676 -10.60 55.87 -32.30
N GLY A 677 -11.32 56.51 -31.38
CA GLY A 677 -12.55 57.26 -31.68
C GLY A 677 -13.81 56.70 -31.00
N GLU A 678 -13.76 55.51 -30.41
CA GLU A 678 -14.86 54.92 -29.65
C GLU A 678 -14.51 54.83 -28.15
N THR A 679 -15.47 55.19 -27.29
CA THR A 679 -15.36 55.04 -25.82
C THR A 679 -15.75 53.64 -25.33
N SER A 680 -16.27 52.78 -26.23
CA SER A 680 -16.60 51.38 -25.94
C SER A 680 -15.37 50.49 -26.02
N LYS A 681 -15.23 49.57 -25.05
CA LYS A 681 -14.20 48.53 -25.06
C LYS A 681 -14.43 47.63 -26.27
N ALA A 682 -13.43 47.47 -27.14
CA ALA A 682 -13.55 46.60 -28.30
C ALA A 682 -13.42 45.12 -27.92
N TYR A 683 -12.56 44.84 -26.95
CA TYR A 683 -12.34 43.51 -26.39
C TYR A 683 -11.62 43.62 -25.04
N GLU A 684 -11.94 42.73 -24.11
CA GLU A 684 -11.34 42.65 -22.78
C GLU A 684 -11.16 41.18 -22.43
N THR A 685 -9.95 40.78 -22.03
CA THR A 685 -9.66 39.43 -21.52
C THR A 685 -8.71 39.51 -20.34
N ASP A 686 -8.83 38.55 -19.42
CA ASP A 686 -7.96 38.44 -18.27
C ASP A 686 -6.86 37.42 -18.52
N LEU A 687 -5.62 37.83 -18.30
CA LEU A 687 -4.45 36.97 -18.33
C LEU A 687 -4.06 36.61 -16.91
N ILE A 688 -4.16 35.33 -16.60
CA ILE A 688 -3.73 34.78 -15.31
C ILE A 688 -2.23 34.45 -15.43
N LEU A 689 -1.42 34.99 -14.52
CA LEU A 689 0.03 34.79 -14.51
C LEU A 689 0.42 33.30 -14.44
N GLU A 690 -0.40 32.51 -13.76
CA GLU A 690 -0.19 31.07 -13.56
C GLU A 690 -0.33 30.28 -14.86
N GLU A 691 -1.37 30.53 -15.66
CA GLU A 691 -1.55 29.91 -16.97
C GLU A 691 -0.41 30.26 -17.94
N LEU A 692 0.11 31.49 -17.85
CA LEU A 692 1.26 31.93 -18.64
C LEU A 692 2.55 31.20 -18.23
N LEU A 693 2.78 31.00 -16.93
CA LEU A 693 3.95 30.27 -16.42
C LEU A 693 3.86 28.76 -16.70
N GLU A 694 2.67 28.17 -16.62
CA GLU A 694 2.44 26.78 -16.96
C GLU A 694 2.70 26.52 -18.45
N LYS A 695 2.17 27.37 -19.34
CA LYS A 695 2.45 27.29 -20.78
C LYS A 695 3.92 27.51 -21.11
N GLN A 696 4.63 28.33 -20.33
CA GLN A 696 6.09 28.47 -20.44
C GLN A 696 6.83 27.16 -20.09
N HIS A 697 6.37 26.44 -19.07
CA HIS A 697 6.95 25.16 -18.63
C HIS A 697 6.67 24.01 -19.61
N LEU A 698 5.47 23.97 -20.19
CA LEU A 698 5.09 23.00 -21.23
C LEU A 698 5.77 23.26 -22.59
N SER A 699 6.69 24.24 -22.67
CA SER A 699 7.40 24.66 -23.89
C SER A 699 6.49 25.12 -25.03
N ASN A 700 5.30 25.63 -24.72
CA ASN A 700 4.38 26.16 -25.72
C ASN A 700 4.62 27.67 -25.93
N PRO A 701 5.08 28.12 -27.11
CA PRO A 701 5.51 29.50 -27.30
C PRO A 701 4.34 30.50 -27.45
N ALA A 702 3.14 30.04 -27.77
CA ALA A 702 2.03 30.90 -28.19
C ALA A 702 0.77 30.75 -27.31
N LEU A 703 0.13 31.88 -27.00
CA LEU A 703 -1.16 31.97 -26.33
C LEU A 703 -2.14 32.73 -27.22
N HIS A 704 -3.30 32.13 -27.49
CA HIS A 704 -4.40 32.82 -28.16
C HIS A 704 -5.10 33.71 -27.12
N LEU A 705 -5.07 35.03 -27.31
CA LEU A 705 -5.86 35.95 -26.49
C LEU A 705 -7.33 35.91 -26.91
N ASN A 706 -7.58 35.75 -28.22
CA ASN A 706 -8.88 35.53 -28.84
C ASN A 706 -8.68 34.87 -30.23
N ASP A 707 -9.76 34.74 -31.00
CA ASP A 707 -9.73 34.18 -32.36
C ASP A 707 -8.84 34.97 -33.35
N PHE A 708 -8.44 36.19 -32.99
CA PHE A 708 -7.80 37.17 -33.88
C PHE A 708 -6.37 37.56 -33.49
N VAL A 709 -5.93 37.32 -32.25
CA VAL A 709 -4.64 37.79 -31.72
C VAL A 709 -3.93 36.69 -30.94
N VAL A 710 -2.71 36.36 -31.36
CA VAL A 710 -1.84 35.38 -30.71
C VAL A 710 -0.61 36.09 -30.14
N VAL A 711 -0.27 35.79 -28.88
CA VAL A 711 0.87 36.39 -28.17
C VAL A 711 1.93 35.37 -27.78
N ASP A 712 3.18 35.81 -27.73
CA ASP A 712 4.31 35.00 -27.28
C ASP A 712 4.34 34.97 -25.74
N VAL A 713 4.29 33.78 -25.16
CA VAL A 713 4.18 33.59 -23.71
C VAL A 713 5.40 34.15 -22.97
N LYS A 714 6.62 33.91 -23.48
CA LYS A 714 7.86 34.35 -22.82
C LYS A 714 8.02 35.87 -22.86
N LYS A 715 7.72 36.49 -24.00
CA LYS A 715 7.81 37.95 -24.17
C LYS A 715 6.68 38.68 -23.46
N THR A 716 5.49 38.08 -23.39
CA THR A 716 4.38 38.59 -22.58
C THR A 716 4.77 38.60 -21.10
N LEU A 717 5.33 37.51 -20.58
CA LEU A 717 5.84 37.45 -19.20
C LEU A 717 6.95 38.49 -18.93
N LEU A 718 7.89 38.68 -19.85
CA LEU A 718 8.93 39.71 -19.73
C LEU A 718 8.34 41.13 -19.73
N LEU A 719 7.34 41.40 -20.56
CA LEU A 719 6.64 42.69 -20.61
C LEU A 719 5.87 42.93 -19.30
N LEU A 720 5.12 41.94 -18.81
CA LEU A 720 4.39 42.03 -17.55
C LEU A 720 5.35 42.25 -16.38
N HIS A 721 6.45 41.50 -16.32
CA HIS A 721 7.48 41.69 -15.30
C HIS A 721 8.09 43.11 -15.37
N LYS A 722 8.43 43.61 -16.56
CA LYS A 722 9.02 44.94 -16.72
C LYS A 722 8.11 46.06 -16.21
N TYR A 723 6.80 45.97 -16.41
CA TYR A 723 5.87 47.06 -16.09
C TYR A 723 5.14 46.88 -14.76
N PHE A 724 5.04 45.66 -14.24
CA PHE A 724 4.23 45.32 -13.06
C PHE A 724 4.99 44.62 -11.92
N ALA A 725 6.26 44.22 -12.06
CA ALA A 725 7.04 43.54 -11.00
C ALA A 725 7.47 44.43 -9.80
N CYS A 726 6.76 45.52 -9.54
CA CYS A 726 6.99 46.37 -8.36
C CYS A 726 5.72 46.57 -7.52
N ASN A 727 4.70 45.73 -7.69
CA ASN A 727 3.52 45.68 -6.83
C ASN A 727 3.43 44.35 -6.10
#